data_AF-A0A5A9P714-F1
#
_entry.id   AF-A0A5A9P714-F1
#
_cell.length_a   1.000
_cell.length_b   1.000
_cell.length_c   1.000
_cell.angle_alpha   90.00
_cell.angle_beta   90.00
_cell.angle_gamma   90.00
#
_symmetry.space_group_name_H-M   'P 1'
#
loop_
_entity.id
_entity.type
_entity.pdbx_description
1 polymer ?
#
loop_
_entity_poly.entity_id
_entity_poly.type
_entity_poly.pdbx_seq_one_letter_code
_entity_poly.pdbx_strand_id
1 'polypeptide(L)'
;MTEAVRAMCEELTKAVNVMMDAESSQRYRLEALKFIEEFKEKCPFCVECGLQLADKSKTAVVRHFGLQILEHVVKFQWNNMSLEEKVQLKNCTMELLSHGMQPVLEEECYIKDALSRIVVEMVKREWPQHWPDMLKEMEALTAMGDAQTELVMLILLRLAEDVITFQTLPIQRRRDIQHTLTQNMDSIFTFLLGVLQLHVNEYKKLKSIVGQDLRMKAHCRVGVATLNTLAGYIDWVALSHITNENCHLLEILCLLLSEPELQLEAAECLLIAISRKGKLEERQPLMVLFDEAAMNYILSAAQSADGAASCNQSSNGIVERRYTFLKRLCQVLCALCGQLCSLVGSDVEVPVPVNLNKFMEALLSFTTHPSQFLRSSIQITWCSLFRHEVLSKDPVVGQMAIKYLEVARINLVKTGFPSKNDSQGCDFSRMDFDSDEDFNSYFNSFRAQQGQAVRLACNIAPFEAFQIAREWLKYQISTPIDTGSPTSKTGEGLCSALSPSAVQWEAMTFFIECVFGQLFKMPEKEKQPVDGSMELLRAIVNYETRDPLILSCLLTNISTLFPFVKHQPHFLPQVLCKIFPSITFELEESKVPWTRAVKNVRRHACSSIVRMCRDFSDLMLPCFDLMYEHVKRLFSDELLLTQMEKCALIEALILISNQFNDYNKQKAFLVELMTPVTAQWLSGEMKRVLWDPAAFLAYVGADQVNCESGTEDQTGINRARISFCVYTIMAVVKRARWPADPEAAKRGNFLAGYTTDGAPIYRNPCAETLCPLLPNLLALIRTLSSLFLPENLARLSNTFTNVYDIMDVEKNFVLGVVQPVLDAYDTPVYRTVVERMQGFFSSLYDSCYQILGNAGSCLEQDFYAIEGLAEQIVGSAFIHLDSLPDHRLRSLLHILCHQIWIPQLAISCPHEYYDSLLCLLLGPLFRHLLQRLNFQWPLVNQRTSNLCGQAEDDTYEENQVTREMVEEQMLRLLTREVMDLLSVTCVARRFPDSFGKKEEEEGHEEMMLMDSSHGNQMNAAQASDELSELGKKLLKCEDIYMTLLTISFNSLSWRDTVNCQRTASMLCWPLLRQVVDGNLLPEAVTWLFTSVLKGLQMHGQHEGCNAALTQLSWLIYETLRPRYIELRSVMNQIPDIQIDALEQFDQKTIQPTGSKAAEKKRKDHFKRLIAGTVGKPLGQQFRKYVHIRNLPSLFKNPKPTQDILENTDAAGLMGLFTPEY
;
A
#
# COMPACT_ATOMS: atom_id res chain seq x y z
N MET A 1 -58.25 -26.78 -10.60
CA MET A 1 -57.01 -26.01 -10.36
C MET A 1 -55.82 -26.93 -10.03
N THR A 2 -55.96 -27.89 -9.13
CA THR A 2 -54.89 -28.82 -8.70
C THR A 2 -54.19 -29.61 -9.82
N GLU A 3 -54.88 -29.97 -10.90
CA GLU A 3 -54.26 -30.75 -12.00
C GLU A 3 -53.36 -29.90 -12.92
N ALA A 4 -53.73 -28.63 -13.15
CA ALA A 4 -52.93 -27.70 -13.95
C ALA A 4 -51.63 -27.29 -13.26
N VAL A 5 -51.68 -27.07 -11.93
CA VAL A 5 -50.49 -26.77 -11.11
C VAL A 5 -49.50 -27.95 -11.15
N ARG A 6 -50.00 -29.18 -11.03
CA ARG A 6 -49.16 -30.38 -11.08
C ARG A 6 -48.46 -30.56 -12.43
N ALA A 7 -49.18 -30.36 -13.54
CA ALA A 7 -48.59 -30.40 -14.88
C ALA A 7 -47.49 -29.35 -15.05
N MET A 8 -47.73 -28.12 -14.56
CA MET A 8 -46.75 -27.04 -14.59
C MET A 8 -45.49 -27.37 -13.76
N CYS A 9 -45.65 -27.96 -12.57
CA CYS A 9 -44.53 -28.41 -11.75
C CYS A 9 -43.67 -29.47 -12.47
N GLU A 10 -44.26 -30.37 -13.26
CA GLU A 10 -43.52 -31.36 -14.05
C GLU A 10 -42.72 -30.71 -15.18
N GLU A 11 -43.30 -29.73 -15.89
CA GLU A 11 -42.59 -28.97 -16.93
C GLU A 11 -41.44 -28.14 -16.35
N LEU A 12 -41.65 -27.47 -15.22
CA LEU A 12 -40.61 -26.74 -14.51
C LEU A 12 -39.48 -27.66 -14.05
N THR A 13 -39.80 -28.86 -13.55
CA THR A 13 -38.80 -29.85 -13.17
C THR A 13 -37.94 -30.26 -14.37
N LYS A 14 -38.55 -30.47 -15.54
CA LYS A 14 -37.81 -30.77 -16.78
C LYS A 14 -36.92 -29.61 -17.20
N ALA A 15 -37.44 -28.38 -17.18
CA ALA A 15 -36.69 -27.18 -17.56
C ALA A 15 -35.45 -26.98 -16.66
N VAL A 16 -35.60 -27.17 -15.35
CA VAL A 16 -34.48 -27.07 -14.40
C VAL A 16 -33.43 -28.16 -14.65
N ASN A 17 -33.85 -29.40 -14.89
CA ASN A 17 -32.92 -30.49 -15.17
C ASN A 17 -32.14 -30.26 -16.48
N VAL A 18 -32.80 -29.78 -17.54
CA VAL A 18 -32.13 -29.41 -18.81
C VAL A 18 -31.17 -28.23 -18.61
N MET A 19 -31.54 -27.26 -17.77
CA MET A 19 -30.70 -26.11 -17.50
C MET A 19 -29.40 -26.50 -16.77
N MET A 20 -29.49 -27.43 -15.80
CA MET A 20 -28.40 -27.84 -14.92
C MET A 20 -27.59 -29.03 -15.46
N ASP A 21 -28.06 -29.70 -16.51
CA ASP A 21 -27.34 -30.80 -17.16
C ASP A 21 -26.21 -30.28 -18.06
N ALA A 22 -24.99 -30.79 -17.89
CA ALA A 22 -23.82 -30.39 -18.66
C ALA A 22 -23.90 -30.80 -20.14
N GLU A 23 -24.59 -31.91 -20.45
CA GLU A 23 -24.72 -32.45 -21.82
C GLU A 23 -25.78 -31.71 -22.66
N SER A 24 -26.61 -30.88 -22.02
CA SER A 24 -27.66 -30.12 -22.70
C SER A 24 -27.09 -29.04 -23.64
N SER A 25 -27.62 -28.99 -24.86
CA SER A 25 -27.18 -28.02 -25.88
C SER A 25 -27.50 -26.58 -25.50
N GLN A 26 -26.70 -25.62 -25.98
CA GLN A 26 -26.92 -24.19 -25.70
C GLN A 26 -28.32 -23.71 -26.09
N ARG A 27 -28.88 -24.26 -27.19
CA ARG A 27 -30.25 -23.94 -27.63
C ARG A 27 -31.30 -24.34 -26.60
N TYR A 28 -31.26 -25.60 -26.12
CA TYR A 28 -32.23 -26.06 -25.13
C TYR A 28 -32.04 -25.40 -23.77
N ARG A 29 -30.80 -25.10 -23.38
CA ARG A 29 -30.50 -24.36 -22.14
C ARG A 29 -31.08 -22.94 -22.17
N LEU A 30 -30.96 -22.22 -23.30
CA LEU A 30 -31.56 -20.90 -23.48
C LEU A 30 -33.10 -20.95 -23.50
N GLU A 31 -33.68 -21.98 -24.12
CA GLU A 31 -35.14 -22.17 -24.15
C GLU A 31 -35.70 -22.46 -22.76
N ALA A 32 -35.04 -23.34 -21.99
CA ALA A 32 -35.39 -23.63 -20.60
C ALA A 32 -35.25 -22.39 -19.70
N LEU A 33 -34.17 -21.61 -19.84
CA LEU A 33 -33.97 -20.37 -19.09
C LEU A 33 -35.05 -19.33 -19.40
N LYS A 34 -35.36 -19.14 -20.69
CA LYS A 34 -36.43 -18.23 -21.12
C LYS A 34 -37.78 -18.64 -20.55
N PHE A 35 -38.12 -19.93 -20.60
CA PHE A 35 -39.35 -20.46 -20.02
C PHE A 35 -39.44 -20.20 -18.51
N ILE A 36 -38.35 -20.44 -17.77
CA ILE A 36 -38.28 -20.21 -16.32
C ILE A 36 -38.47 -18.72 -15.97
N GLU A 37 -37.80 -17.81 -16.68
CA GLU A 37 -37.94 -16.37 -16.42
C GLU A 37 -39.33 -15.85 -16.80
N GLU A 38 -39.89 -16.29 -17.93
CA GLU A 38 -41.27 -15.97 -18.31
C GLU A 38 -42.29 -16.48 -17.28
N PHE A 39 -42.07 -17.68 -16.72
CA PHE A 39 -42.90 -18.22 -15.66
C PHE A 39 -42.86 -17.33 -14.40
N LYS A 40 -41.66 -16.96 -13.93
CA LYS A 40 -41.48 -16.11 -12.73
C LYS A 40 -42.14 -14.73 -12.89
N GLU A 41 -42.14 -14.17 -14.10
CA GLU A 41 -42.69 -12.82 -14.32
C GLU A 41 -44.19 -12.80 -14.59
N LYS A 42 -44.74 -13.77 -15.33
CA LYS A 42 -46.10 -13.68 -15.89
C LYS A 42 -47.11 -14.64 -15.27
N CYS A 43 -46.69 -15.73 -14.63
CA CYS A 43 -47.61 -16.77 -14.17
C CYS A 43 -48.22 -16.42 -12.79
N PRO A 44 -49.55 -16.56 -12.59
CA PRO A 44 -50.17 -16.32 -11.28
C PRO A 44 -49.96 -17.49 -10.29
N PHE A 45 -49.61 -18.69 -10.77
CA PHE A 45 -49.47 -19.90 -9.94
C PHE A 45 -48.07 -20.05 -9.30
N CYS A 46 -47.24 -19.00 -9.29
CA CYS A 46 -45.87 -19.06 -8.79
C CYS A 46 -45.76 -19.55 -7.34
N VAL A 47 -46.67 -19.11 -6.45
CA VAL A 47 -46.66 -19.52 -5.04
C VAL A 47 -46.99 -21.00 -4.89
N GLU A 48 -48.05 -21.48 -5.54
CA GLU A 48 -48.50 -22.87 -5.46
C GLU A 48 -47.48 -23.84 -6.05
N CYS A 49 -46.92 -23.52 -7.23
CA CYS A 49 -45.84 -24.29 -7.84
C CYS A 49 -44.57 -24.26 -6.99
N GLY A 50 -44.18 -23.09 -6.47
CA GLY A 50 -42.99 -22.93 -5.63
C GLY A 50 -43.05 -23.81 -4.37
N LEU A 51 -44.20 -23.81 -3.67
CA LEU A 51 -44.42 -24.66 -2.49
C LEU A 51 -44.39 -26.16 -2.82
N GLN A 52 -45.01 -26.60 -3.92
CA GLN A 52 -44.98 -28.01 -4.33
C GLN A 52 -43.58 -28.48 -4.74
N LEU A 53 -42.80 -27.62 -5.39
CA LEU A 53 -41.43 -27.93 -5.80
C LEU A 53 -40.46 -27.94 -4.61
N ALA A 54 -40.73 -27.15 -3.57
CA ALA A 54 -39.93 -27.06 -2.35
C ALA A 54 -40.09 -28.27 -1.39
N ASP A 55 -41.03 -29.18 -1.67
CA ASP A 55 -41.32 -30.34 -0.82
C ASP A 55 -40.13 -31.31 -0.68
N LYS A 56 -40.00 -31.92 0.51
CA LYS A 56 -38.93 -32.86 0.86
C LYS A 56 -38.80 -34.08 -0.05
N SER A 57 -39.89 -34.48 -0.72
CA SER A 57 -39.91 -35.62 -1.64
C SER A 57 -39.18 -35.35 -2.96
N LYS A 58 -38.90 -34.08 -3.28
CA LYS A 58 -38.21 -33.67 -4.51
C LYS A 58 -36.69 -33.67 -4.33
N THR A 59 -35.96 -33.70 -5.44
CA THR A 59 -34.49 -33.56 -5.42
C THR A 59 -34.10 -32.17 -4.94
N ALA A 60 -32.93 -32.06 -4.29
CA ALA A 60 -32.51 -30.79 -3.70
C ALA A 60 -32.35 -29.66 -4.74
N VAL A 61 -31.95 -29.96 -5.98
CA VAL A 61 -31.92 -28.98 -7.09
C VAL A 61 -33.32 -28.40 -7.38
N VAL A 62 -34.33 -29.26 -7.45
CA VAL A 62 -35.72 -28.84 -7.70
C VAL A 62 -36.29 -28.09 -6.50
N ARG A 63 -35.98 -28.53 -5.28
CA ARG A 63 -36.36 -27.84 -4.03
C ARG A 63 -35.79 -26.43 -4.00
N HIS A 64 -34.50 -26.28 -4.30
CA HIS A 64 -33.84 -24.98 -4.36
C HIS A 64 -34.50 -24.06 -5.40
N PHE A 65 -34.84 -24.58 -6.57
CA PHE A 65 -35.56 -23.80 -7.57
C PHE A 65 -36.96 -23.38 -7.11
N GLY A 66 -37.72 -24.26 -6.46
CA GLY A 66 -39.01 -23.94 -5.86
C GLY A 66 -38.91 -22.80 -4.84
N LEU A 67 -37.90 -22.86 -3.96
CA LEU A 67 -37.59 -21.80 -3.00
C LEU A 67 -37.17 -20.50 -3.70
N GLN A 68 -36.39 -20.56 -4.77
CA GLN A 68 -36.01 -19.40 -5.57
C GLN A 68 -37.21 -18.71 -6.22
N ILE A 69 -38.24 -19.47 -6.64
CA ILE A 69 -39.50 -18.89 -7.12
C ILE A 69 -40.20 -18.14 -5.99
N LEU A 70 -40.31 -18.74 -4.79
CA LEU A 70 -40.92 -18.07 -3.64
C LEU A 70 -40.15 -16.80 -3.26
N GLU A 71 -38.81 -16.85 -3.27
CA GLU A 71 -37.96 -15.67 -3.07
C GLU A 71 -38.24 -14.58 -4.12
N HIS A 72 -38.41 -14.96 -5.39
CA HIS A 72 -38.76 -14.03 -6.48
C HIS A 72 -40.15 -13.38 -6.27
N VAL A 73 -41.15 -14.16 -5.86
CA VAL A 73 -42.50 -13.65 -5.56
C VAL A 73 -42.44 -12.62 -4.44
N VAL A 74 -41.77 -12.95 -3.33
CA VAL A 74 -41.56 -12.01 -2.23
C VAL A 74 -40.81 -10.78 -2.74
N LYS A 75 -39.76 -10.95 -3.56
CA LYS A 75 -38.97 -9.81 -4.06
C LYS A 75 -39.77 -8.84 -4.93
N PHE A 76 -40.44 -9.34 -5.97
CA PHE A 76 -40.94 -8.48 -7.04
C PHE A 76 -42.47 -8.38 -7.10
N GLN A 77 -43.21 -9.39 -6.66
CA GLN A 77 -44.67 -9.45 -6.77
C GLN A 77 -45.40 -9.08 -5.47
N TRP A 78 -44.70 -9.04 -4.33
CA TRP A 78 -45.29 -8.79 -3.01
C TRP A 78 -46.14 -7.53 -2.89
N ASN A 79 -45.77 -6.45 -3.59
CA ASN A 79 -46.55 -5.19 -3.53
C ASN A 79 -47.93 -5.33 -4.19
N ASN A 80 -48.10 -6.28 -5.10
CA ASN A 80 -49.33 -6.52 -5.84
C ASN A 80 -50.21 -7.59 -5.18
N MET A 81 -49.68 -8.34 -4.21
CA MET A 81 -50.42 -9.36 -3.47
C MET A 81 -51.40 -8.74 -2.47
N SER A 82 -52.55 -9.37 -2.31
CA SER A 82 -53.54 -9.08 -1.27
C SER A 82 -53.01 -9.40 0.14
N LEU A 83 -53.66 -8.88 1.18
CA LEU A 83 -53.25 -9.15 2.57
C LEU A 83 -53.41 -10.63 2.92
N GLU A 84 -54.47 -11.28 2.43
CA GLU A 84 -54.74 -12.71 2.66
C GLU A 84 -53.64 -13.59 2.04
N GLU A 85 -53.24 -13.32 0.80
CA GLU A 85 -52.17 -14.06 0.12
C GLU A 85 -50.82 -13.91 0.83
N LYS A 86 -50.53 -12.72 1.39
CA LYS A 86 -49.30 -12.49 2.17
C LYS A 86 -49.28 -13.29 3.45
N VAL A 87 -50.39 -13.28 4.20
CA VAL A 87 -50.55 -14.06 5.43
C VAL A 87 -50.46 -15.55 5.13
N GLN A 88 -51.09 -16.02 4.04
CA GLN A 88 -51.00 -17.41 3.62
C GLN A 88 -49.57 -17.81 3.27
N LEU A 89 -48.85 -17.01 2.47
CA LEU A 89 -47.46 -17.29 2.12
C LEU A 89 -46.54 -17.28 3.35
N LYS A 90 -46.76 -16.35 4.30
CA LYS A 90 -46.06 -16.34 5.58
C LYS A 90 -46.31 -17.64 6.34
N ASN A 91 -47.58 -18.04 6.51
CA ASN A 91 -47.94 -19.26 7.23
C ASN A 91 -47.35 -20.52 6.59
N CYS A 92 -47.45 -20.66 5.26
CA CYS A 92 -46.83 -21.77 4.53
C CYS A 92 -45.30 -21.77 4.66
N THR A 93 -44.66 -20.60 4.67
CA THR A 93 -43.21 -20.52 4.91
C THR A 93 -42.87 -20.97 6.33
N MET A 94 -43.63 -20.56 7.35
CA MET A 94 -43.44 -21.03 8.73
C MET A 94 -43.69 -22.55 8.88
N GLU A 95 -44.63 -23.12 8.12
CA GLU A 95 -44.83 -24.56 8.02
C GLU A 95 -43.62 -25.26 7.38
N LEU A 96 -43.01 -24.68 6.35
CA LEU A 96 -41.76 -25.19 5.76
C LEU A 96 -40.59 -25.13 6.76
N LEU A 97 -40.48 -24.07 7.56
CA LEU A 97 -39.44 -23.99 8.60
C LEU A 97 -39.65 -25.05 9.69
N SER A 98 -40.89 -25.29 10.10
CA SER A 98 -41.20 -26.23 11.19
C SER A 98 -41.12 -27.70 10.76
N HIS A 99 -41.68 -28.06 9.61
CA HIS A 99 -41.84 -29.45 9.16
C HIS A 99 -41.25 -29.74 7.77
N GLY A 100 -40.78 -28.74 7.02
CA GLY A 100 -40.26 -28.84 5.64
C GLY A 100 -38.76 -29.14 5.52
N MET A 101 -38.04 -29.24 6.65
CA MET A 101 -36.59 -29.49 6.74
C MET A 101 -36.21 -30.96 7.01
N GLN A 102 -35.24 -31.49 6.28
CA GLN A 102 -34.54 -32.73 6.62
C GLN A 102 -33.70 -32.54 7.91
N PRO A 103 -33.24 -33.62 8.57
CA PRO A 103 -32.37 -33.52 9.73
C PRO A 103 -31.16 -32.62 9.48
N VAL A 104 -30.69 -31.93 10.53
CA VAL A 104 -29.67 -30.86 10.45
C VAL A 104 -28.39 -31.28 9.72
N LEU A 105 -27.99 -32.56 9.83
CA LEU A 105 -26.78 -33.10 9.19
C LEU A 105 -26.99 -33.56 7.75
N GLU A 106 -28.22 -33.85 7.33
CA GLU A 106 -28.56 -34.38 6.00
C GLU A 106 -29.04 -33.27 5.05
N GLU A 107 -29.58 -32.18 5.59
CA GLU A 107 -30.06 -31.08 4.77
C GLU A 107 -28.92 -30.25 4.17
N GLU A 108 -29.02 -30.02 2.86
CA GLU A 108 -28.07 -29.25 2.06
C GLU A 108 -28.00 -27.78 2.50
N CYS A 109 -26.78 -27.22 2.56
CA CYS A 109 -26.58 -25.84 3.01
C CYS A 109 -27.27 -24.80 2.12
N TYR A 110 -27.33 -25.01 0.81
CA TYR A 110 -27.98 -24.08 -0.12
C TYR A 110 -29.51 -24.04 0.02
N ILE A 111 -30.13 -25.10 0.55
CA ILE A 111 -31.57 -25.12 0.87
C ILE A 111 -31.84 -24.26 2.09
N LYS A 112 -31.02 -24.42 3.15
CA LYS A 112 -31.08 -23.59 4.36
C LYS A 112 -30.91 -22.11 4.03
N ASP A 113 -29.92 -21.79 3.20
CA ASP A 113 -29.68 -20.42 2.76
C ASP A 113 -30.87 -19.88 1.96
N ALA A 114 -31.41 -20.62 0.98
CA ALA A 114 -32.59 -20.19 0.22
C ALA A 114 -33.81 -19.92 1.12
N LEU A 115 -34.10 -20.80 2.08
CA LEU A 115 -35.17 -20.59 3.07
C LEU A 115 -34.92 -19.34 3.92
N SER A 116 -33.68 -19.15 4.39
CA SER A 116 -33.32 -17.97 5.18
C SER A 116 -33.53 -16.67 4.38
N ARG A 117 -33.19 -16.65 3.09
CA ARG A 117 -33.41 -15.50 2.19
C ARG A 117 -34.89 -15.16 2.06
N ILE A 118 -35.77 -16.16 1.89
CA ILE A 118 -37.22 -15.92 1.80
C ILE A 118 -37.72 -15.24 3.07
N VAL A 119 -37.37 -15.78 4.24
CA VAL A 119 -37.81 -15.23 5.53
C VAL A 119 -37.28 -13.80 5.72
N VAL A 120 -35.99 -13.57 5.49
CA VAL A 120 -35.40 -12.22 5.61
C VAL A 120 -36.04 -11.25 4.63
N GLU A 121 -36.35 -11.66 3.39
CA GLU A 121 -37.06 -10.82 2.43
C GLU A 121 -38.49 -10.47 2.89
N MET A 122 -39.19 -11.36 3.59
CA MET A 122 -40.49 -11.04 4.21
C MET A 122 -40.32 -10.10 5.41
N VAL A 123 -39.33 -10.34 6.27
CA VAL A 123 -38.99 -9.47 7.42
C VAL A 123 -38.70 -8.04 6.95
N LYS A 124 -37.88 -7.87 5.90
CA LYS A 124 -37.58 -6.56 5.31
C LYS A 124 -38.82 -5.78 4.88
N ARG A 125 -39.90 -6.47 4.51
CA ARG A 125 -41.16 -5.87 4.03
C ARG A 125 -42.17 -5.60 5.11
N GLU A 126 -42.26 -6.45 6.12
CA GLU A 126 -43.36 -6.42 7.09
C GLU A 126 -42.94 -6.12 8.54
N TRP A 127 -41.73 -6.51 8.94
CA TRP A 127 -41.22 -6.26 10.28
C TRP A 127 -40.63 -4.84 10.41
N PRO A 128 -41.09 -4.00 11.37
CA PRO A 128 -41.78 -4.41 12.60
C PRO A 128 -43.30 -4.30 12.62
N GLN A 129 -43.90 -3.40 11.83
CA GLN A 129 -45.29 -2.97 12.04
C GLN A 129 -46.33 -4.07 11.84
N HIS A 130 -46.17 -4.90 10.81
CA HIS A 130 -47.15 -5.93 10.43
C HIS A 130 -46.78 -7.32 10.93
N TRP A 131 -45.62 -7.48 11.56
CA TRP A 131 -45.18 -8.74 12.14
C TRP A 131 -44.54 -8.54 13.53
N PRO A 132 -45.28 -8.01 14.52
CA PRO A 132 -44.71 -7.65 15.83
C PRO A 132 -44.14 -8.86 16.60
N ASP A 133 -44.74 -10.04 16.46
CA ASP A 133 -44.32 -11.26 17.16
C ASP A 133 -43.22 -12.06 16.42
N MET A 134 -42.58 -11.49 15.39
CA MET A 134 -41.56 -12.18 14.58
C MET A 134 -40.45 -12.81 15.43
N LEU A 135 -39.87 -12.07 16.38
CA LEU A 135 -38.81 -12.59 17.24
C LEU A 135 -39.29 -13.75 18.13
N LYS A 136 -40.53 -13.67 18.65
CA LYS A 136 -41.13 -14.74 19.47
C LYS A 136 -41.43 -15.99 18.65
N GLU A 137 -41.90 -15.81 17.41
CA GLU A 137 -42.11 -16.92 16.47
C GLU A 137 -40.79 -17.63 16.13
N MET A 138 -39.69 -16.87 15.92
CA MET A 138 -38.36 -17.44 15.70
C MET A 138 -37.83 -18.18 16.93
N GLU A 139 -38.02 -17.62 18.13
CA GLU A 139 -37.66 -18.27 19.39
C GLU A 139 -38.44 -19.60 19.56
N ALA A 140 -39.75 -19.60 19.30
CA ALA A 140 -40.58 -20.80 19.37
C ALA A 140 -40.12 -21.91 18.38
N LEU A 141 -39.63 -21.54 17.19
CA LEU A 141 -39.09 -22.51 16.23
C LEU A 141 -37.85 -23.24 16.78
N THR A 142 -37.00 -22.57 17.56
CA THR A 142 -35.80 -23.21 18.13
C THR A 142 -36.11 -24.32 19.13
N ALA A 143 -37.28 -24.26 19.77
CA ALA A 143 -37.73 -25.31 20.68
C ALA A 143 -38.13 -26.63 19.96
N MET A 144 -38.27 -26.61 18.63
CA MET A 144 -38.71 -27.77 17.85
C MET A 144 -37.57 -28.74 17.49
N GLY A 145 -36.33 -28.28 17.42
CA GLY A 145 -35.17 -29.13 17.12
C GLY A 145 -33.95 -28.38 16.55
N ASP A 146 -32.84 -29.11 16.41
CA ASP A 146 -31.53 -28.57 16.01
C ASP A 146 -31.54 -27.92 14.62
N ALA A 147 -32.29 -28.50 13.67
CA ALA A 147 -32.37 -27.99 12.30
C ALA A 147 -33.07 -26.63 12.24
N GLN A 148 -34.12 -26.45 13.05
CA GLN A 148 -34.85 -25.20 13.17
C GLN A 148 -33.98 -24.15 13.87
N THR A 149 -33.25 -24.53 14.93
CA THR A 149 -32.32 -23.62 15.60
C THR A 149 -31.22 -23.12 14.67
N GLU A 150 -30.56 -24.00 13.91
CA GLU A 150 -29.56 -23.59 12.91
C GLU A 150 -30.15 -22.61 11.88
N LEU A 151 -31.37 -22.88 11.41
CA LEU A 151 -32.03 -22.03 10.41
C LEU A 151 -32.40 -20.65 10.97
N VAL A 152 -32.86 -20.58 12.22
CA VAL A 152 -33.12 -19.30 12.91
C VAL A 152 -31.83 -18.49 13.06
N MET A 153 -30.71 -19.13 13.38
CA MET A 153 -29.39 -18.47 13.42
C MET A 153 -29.02 -17.88 12.05
N LEU A 154 -29.18 -18.65 10.96
CA LEU A 154 -28.95 -18.16 9.60
C LEU A 154 -29.86 -16.98 9.21
N ILE A 155 -31.14 -17.01 9.60
CA ILE A 155 -32.09 -15.91 9.38
C ILE A 155 -31.63 -14.64 10.10
N LEU A 156 -31.27 -14.76 11.38
CA LEU A 156 -30.83 -13.61 12.19
C LEU A 156 -29.51 -13.02 11.68
N LEU A 157 -28.56 -13.87 11.30
CA LEU A 157 -27.29 -13.44 10.71
C LEU A 157 -27.52 -12.68 9.40
N ARG A 158 -28.26 -13.30 8.47
CA ARG A 158 -28.57 -12.71 7.16
C ARG A 158 -29.34 -11.40 7.28
N LEU A 159 -30.25 -11.28 8.26
CA LEU A 159 -30.96 -10.04 8.54
C LEU A 159 -30.00 -8.92 8.96
N ALA A 160 -29.07 -9.20 9.87
CA ALA A 160 -28.06 -8.22 10.29
C ALA A 160 -27.18 -7.79 9.12
N GLU A 161 -26.69 -8.75 8.32
CA GLU A 161 -25.88 -8.48 7.12
C GLU A 161 -26.62 -7.59 6.10
N ASP A 162 -27.87 -7.91 5.76
CA ASP A 162 -28.64 -7.17 4.76
C ASP A 162 -28.97 -5.73 5.20
N VAL A 163 -29.18 -5.52 6.50
CA VAL A 163 -29.59 -4.23 7.09
C VAL A 163 -28.38 -3.35 7.40
N ILE A 164 -27.32 -3.91 7.96
CA ILE A 164 -26.16 -3.17 8.48
C ILE A 164 -25.01 -3.13 7.46
N THR A 165 -24.56 -4.30 7.01
CA THR A 165 -23.37 -4.45 6.16
C THR A 165 -23.65 -4.09 4.71
N PHE A 166 -24.61 -4.77 4.09
CA PHE A 166 -24.92 -4.63 2.66
C PHE A 166 -25.90 -3.51 2.35
N GLN A 167 -26.65 -3.04 3.36
CA GLN A 167 -27.59 -1.92 3.25
C GLN A 167 -28.57 -2.05 2.07
N THR A 168 -29.11 -3.26 1.85
CA THR A 168 -29.94 -3.60 0.67
C THR A 168 -31.33 -2.97 0.67
N LEU A 169 -31.69 -2.23 1.73
CA LEU A 169 -33.00 -1.61 1.94
C LEU A 169 -33.01 -0.10 1.69
N PRO A 170 -34.18 0.47 1.33
CA PRO A 170 -34.39 1.92 1.37
C PRO A 170 -34.05 2.51 2.75
N ILE A 171 -33.44 3.70 2.77
CA ILE A 171 -32.88 4.33 3.99
C ILE A 171 -33.91 4.42 5.14
N GLN A 172 -35.16 4.80 4.83
CA GLN A 172 -36.22 4.90 5.84
C GLN A 172 -36.52 3.54 6.45
N ARG A 173 -36.80 2.54 5.62
CA ARG A 173 -37.09 1.17 6.08
C ARG A 173 -35.93 0.57 6.87
N ARG A 174 -34.69 0.78 6.39
CA ARG A 174 -33.48 0.36 7.08
C ARG A 174 -33.39 0.95 8.49
N ARG A 175 -33.67 2.24 8.65
CA ARG A 175 -33.67 2.91 9.96
C ARG A 175 -34.72 2.34 10.90
N ASP A 176 -35.93 2.06 10.41
CA ASP A 176 -37.00 1.47 11.23
C ASP A 176 -36.59 0.08 11.76
N ILE A 177 -36.04 -0.76 10.88
CA ILE A 177 -35.56 -2.10 11.25
C ILE A 177 -34.36 -2.02 12.19
N GLN A 178 -33.36 -1.20 11.88
CA GLN A 178 -32.18 -1.01 12.72
C GLN A 178 -32.56 -0.50 14.11
N HIS A 179 -33.45 0.49 14.18
CA HIS A 179 -33.95 1.01 15.46
C HIS A 179 -34.64 -0.08 16.28
N THR A 180 -35.48 -0.90 15.63
CA THR A 180 -36.19 -1.98 16.31
C THR A 180 -35.24 -3.10 16.76
N LEU A 181 -34.21 -3.40 15.98
CA LEU A 181 -33.13 -4.30 16.40
C LEU A 181 -32.45 -3.74 17.65
N THR A 182 -32.03 -2.47 17.64
CA THR A 182 -31.41 -1.82 18.80
C THR A 182 -32.32 -1.83 20.03
N GLN A 183 -33.62 -1.59 19.87
CA GLN A 183 -34.58 -1.62 20.98
C GLN A 183 -34.75 -3.01 21.60
N ASN A 184 -34.70 -4.08 20.78
CA ASN A 184 -34.84 -5.46 21.25
C ASN A 184 -33.48 -6.15 21.46
N MET A 185 -32.38 -5.40 21.42
CA MET A 185 -31.04 -6.00 21.36
C MET A 185 -30.70 -6.80 22.61
N ASP A 186 -31.10 -6.32 23.80
CA ASP A 186 -30.91 -7.09 25.05
C ASP A 186 -31.58 -8.46 24.96
N SER A 187 -32.83 -8.53 24.50
CA SER A 187 -33.56 -9.79 24.33
C SER A 187 -32.91 -10.69 23.28
N ILE A 188 -32.49 -10.13 22.14
CA ILE A 188 -31.84 -10.90 21.06
C ILE A 188 -30.50 -11.46 21.54
N PHE A 189 -29.69 -10.65 22.23
CA PHE A 189 -28.37 -11.04 22.69
C PHE A 189 -28.44 -12.09 23.81
N THR A 190 -29.35 -11.92 24.77
CA THR A 190 -29.63 -12.94 25.81
C THR A 190 -30.12 -14.25 25.18
N PHE A 191 -30.97 -14.18 24.16
CA PHE A 191 -31.43 -15.36 23.42
C PHE A 191 -30.28 -16.09 22.72
N LEU A 192 -29.45 -15.38 21.94
CA LEU A 192 -28.30 -15.96 21.25
C LEU A 192 -27.33 -16.62 22.23
N LEU A 193 -27.07 -15.98 23.37
CA LEU A 193 -26.19 -16.50 24.40
C LEU A 193 -26.79 -17.75 25.09
N GLY A 194 -28.10 -17.74 25.35
CA GLY A 194 -28.82 -18.88 25.92
C GLY A 194 -28.79 -20.11 25.00
N VAL A 195 -29.02 -19.92 23.70
CA VAL A 195 -28.91 -20.98 22.69
C VAL A 195 -27.48 -21.53 22.64
N LEU A 196 -26.46 -20.66 22.60
CA LEU A 196 -25.07 -21.08 22.59
C LEU A 196 -24.73 -21.95 23.80
N GLN A 197 -25.06 -21.48 25.01
CA GLN A 197 -24.80 -22.21 26.24
C GLN A 197 -25.51 -23.57 26.27
N LEU A 198 -26.78 -23.62 25.86
CA LEU A 198 -27.56 -24.85 25.82
C LEU A 198 -26.89 -25.91 24.93
N HIS A 199 -26.63 -25.57 23.67
CA HIS A 199 -26.08 -26.53 22.71
C HIS A 199 -24.61 -26.90 23.01
N VAL A 200 -23.81 -25.97 23.54
CA VAL A 200 -22.43 -26.27 24.00
C VAL A 200 -22.45 -27.23 25.19
N ASN A 201 -23.34 -27.03 26.15
CA ASN A 201 -23.46 -27.91 27.32
C ASN A 201 -23.91 -29.32 26.93
N GLU A 202 -24.90 -29.44 26.04
CA GLU A 202 -25.34 -30.74 25.51
C GLU A 202 -24.24 -31.41 24.68
N TYR A 203 -23.53 -30.65 23.84
CA TYR A 203 -22.35 -31.15 23.11
C TYR A 203 -21.31 -31.74 24.06
N LYS A 204 -20.93 -31.02 25.13
CA LYS A 204 -19.94 -31.48 26.11
C LYS A 204 -20.39 -32.72 26.87
N LYS A 205 -21.67 -32.80 27.26
CA LYS A 205 -22.23 -33.99 27.90
C LYS A 205 -22.16 -35.20 26.96
N LEU A 206 -22.60 -35.04 25.71
CA LEU A 206 -22.67 -36.12 24.73
C LEU A 206 -21.30 -36.60 24.25
N LYS A 207 -20.29 -35.73 24.23
CA LYS A 207 -18.89 -36.07 23.91
C LYS A 207 -18.33 -37.16 24.82
N SER A 208 -18.84 -37.30 26.04
CA SER A 208 -18.42 -38.34 26.99
C SER A 208 -19.14 -39.69 26.81
N ILE A 209 -20.17 -39.75 25.95
CA ILE A 209 -21.05 -40.92 25.80
C ILE A 209 -20.79 -41.61 24.46
N VAL A 210 -20.31 -42.86 24.51
CA VAL A 210 -20.01 -43.67 23.31
C VAL A 210 -21.30 -44.03 22.55
N GLY A 211 -21.34 -43.77 21.24
CA GLY A 211 -22.44 -44.17 20.35
C GLY A 211 -23.49 -43.09 20.03
N GLN A 212 -23.31 -41.84 20.50
CA GLN A 212 -24.21 -40.71 20.20
C GLN A 212 -23.59 -39.64 19.27
N ASP A 213 -22.65 -40.04 18.41
CA ASP A 213 -21.86 -39.14 17.58
C ASP A 213 -22.70 -38.23 16.67
N LEU A 214 -23.82 -38.73 16.13
CA LEU A 214 -24.70 -37.93 15.26
C LEU A 214 -25.37 -36.78 16.01
N ARG A 215 -25.85 -37.02 17.24
CA ARG A 215 -26.45 -35.97 18.08
C ARG A 215 -25.39 -34.98 18.57
N MET A 216 -24.23 -35.48 18.96
CA MET A 216 -23.09 -34.63 19.32
C MET A 216 -22.73 -33.68 18.16
N LYS A 217 -22.62 -34.20 16.93
CA LYS A 217 -22.35 -33.38 15.73
C LYS A 217 -23.46 -32.39 15.43
N ALA A 218 -24.72 -32.75 15.65
CA ALA A 218 -25.86 -31.84 15.51
C ALA A 218 -25.76 -30.63 16.45
N HIS A 219 -25.56 -30.86 17.76
CA HIS A 219 -25.38 -29.77 18.73
C HIS A 219 -24.13 -28.92 18.42
N CYS A 220 -23.04 -29.55 17.98
CA CYS A 220 -21.83 -28.83 17.56
C CYS A 220 -22.11 -27.89 16.38
N ARG A 221 -22.86 -28.36 15.36
CA ARG A 221 -23.22 -27.57 14.17
C ARG A 221 -24.09 -26.36 14.54
N VAL A 222 -25.03 -26.53 15.47
CA VAL A 222 -25.82 -25.41 16.00
C VAL A 222 -24.94 -24.42 16.77
N GLY A 223 -23.98 -24.91 17.56
CA GLY A 223 -22.99 -24.06 18.23
C GLY A 223 -22.18 -23.21 17.26
N VAL A 224 -21.68 -23.79 16.17
CA VAL A 224 -20.98 -23.08 15.09
C VAL A 224 -21.88 -22.00 14.46
N ALA A 225 -23.12 -22.35 14.09
CA ALA A 225 -24.05 -21.39 13.50
C ALA A 225 -24.39 -20.23 14.45
N THR A 226 -24.50 -20.52 15.76
CA THR A 226 -24.77 -19.51 16.78
C THR A 226 -23.57 -18.57 16.97
N LEU A 227 -22.34 -19.09 16.98
CA LEU A 227 -21.12 -18.27 17.04
C LEU A 227 -20.98 -17.37 15.80
N ASN A 228 -21.21 -17.92 14.60
CA ASN A 228 -21.20 -17.12 13.36
C ASN A 228 -22.28 -16.01 13.39
N THR A 229 -23.44 -16.30 13.95
CA THR A 229 -24.50 -15.31 14.15
C THR A 229 -24.07 -14.23 15.14
N LEU A 230 -23.50 -14.62 16.29
CA LEU A 230 -22.95 -13.67 17.26
C LEU A 230 -21.88 -12.78 16.64
N ALA A 231 -20.96 -13.32 15.83
CA ALA A 231 -19.95 -12.56 15.11
C ALA A 231 -20.58 -11.44 14.24
N GLY A 232 -21.67 -11.74 13.52
CA GLY A 232 -22.41 -10.77 12.72
C GLY A 232 -23.15 -9.67 13.52
N TYR A 233 -23.37 -9.86 14.82
CA TYR A 233 -23.98 -8.85 15.71
C TYR A 233 -22.94 -8.07 16.51
N ILE A 234 -21.91 -8.73 17.06
CA ILE A 234 -20.86 -8.13 17.90
C ILE A 234 -20.19 -6.93 17.20
N ASP A 235 -20.05 -6.99 15.87
CA ASP A 235 -19.37 -5.96 15.08
C ASP A 235 -20.03 -4.57 15.17
N TRP A 236 -21.34 -4.46 15.41
CA TRP A 236 -22.04 -3.17 15.33
C TRP A 236 -22.92 -2.83 16.54
N VAL A 237 -23.22 -3.80 17.40
CA VAL A 237 -23.99 -3.55 18.64
C VAL A 237 -23.25 -2.61 19.59
N ALA A 238 -24.01 -1.98 20.49
CA ALA A 238 -23.43 -1.17 21.56
C ALA A 238 -22.54 -2.04 22.47
N LEU A 239 -21.39 -1.50 22.88
CA LEU A 239 -20.43 -2.25 23.73
C LEU A 239 -21.07 -2.70 25.05
N SER A 240 -22.07 -1.97 25.54
CA SER A 240 -22.83 -2.33 26.75
C SER A 240 -23.42 -3.74 26.71
N HIS A 241 -23.81 -4.25 25.54
CA HIS A 241 -24.34 -5.62 25.42
C HIS A 241 -23.23 -6.68 25.45
N ILE A 242 -22.03 -6.35 24.95
CA ILE A 242 -20.84 -7.22 24.99
C ILE A 242 -20.31 -7.31 26.41
N THR A 243 -20.31 -6.19 27.13
CA THR A 243 -19.80 -6.08 28.50
C THR A 243 -20.88 -6.33 29.56
N ASN A 244 -22.08 -6.76 29.15
CA ASN A 244 -23.19 -7.04 30.06
C ASN A 244 -22.84 -8.23 30.98
N GLU A 245 -23.50 -8.30 32.14
CA GLU A 245 -23.30 -9.38 33.14
C GLU A 245 -21.82 -9.65 33.46
N ASN A 246 -21.02 -8.59 33.68
CA ASN A 246 -19.57 -8.67 33.90
C ASN A 246 -18.78 -9.31 32.74
N CYS A 247 -19.17 -9.05 31.50
CA CYS A 247 -18.54 -9.61 30.30
C CYS A 247 -18.67 -11.14 30.17
N HIS A 248 -19.77 -11.72 30.64
CA HIS A 248 -20.04 -13.17 30.59
C HIS A 248 -19.84 -13.80 29.19
N LEU A 249 -20.18 -13.06 28.12
CA LEU A 249 -19.90 -13.48 26.75
C LEU A 249 -18.40 -13.78 26.53
N LEU A 250 -17.52 -12.88 26.97
CA LEU A 250 -16.08 -13.02 26.77
C LEU A 250 -15.55 -14.23 27.53
N GLU A 251 -16.06 -14.49 28.74
CA GLU A 251 -15.70 -15.68 29.52
C GLU A 251 -16.07 -16.98 28.79
N ILE A 252 -17.29 -17.05 28.25
CA ILE A 252 -17.75 -18.21 27.47
C ILE A 252 -16.87 -18.42 26.25
N LEU A 253 -16.58 -17.35 25.50
CA LEU A 253 -15.75 -17.43 24.31
C LEU A 253 -14.32 -17.90 24.66
N CYS A 254 -13.72 -17.42 25.76
CA CYS A 254 -12.43 -17.90 26.25
C CYS A 254 -12.47 -19.40 26.60
N LEU A 255 -13.53 -19.86 27.26
CA LEU A 255 -13.71 -21.27 27.60
C LEU A 255 -13.89 -22.16 26.34
N LEU A 256 -14.48 -21.61 25.28
CA LEU A 256 -14.62 -22.30 23.99
C LEU A 256 -13.31 -22.40 23.19
N LEU A 257 -12.28 -21.60 23.52
CA LEU A 257 -10.94 -21.75 22.92
C LEU A 257 -10.30 -23.11 23.22
N SER A 258 -10.76 -23.82 24.25
CA SER A 258 -10.28 -25.17 24.59
C SER A 258 -11.01 -26.29 23.84
N GLU A 259 -12.05 -25.98 23.06
CA GLU A 259 -12.84 -26.97 22.32
C GLU A 259 -12.50 -26.96 20.81
N PRO A 260 -11.82 -28.00 20.27
CA PRO A 260 -11.26 -27.96 18.91
C PRO A 260 -12.26 -27.68 17.77
N GLU A 261 -13.52 -28.10 17.93
CA GLU A 261 -14.57 -27.92 16.92
C GLU A 261 -15.16 -26.51 16.92
N LEU A 262 -15.04 -25.76 18.02
CA LEU A 262 -15.68 -24.44 18.22
C LEU A 262 -14.67 -23.29 18.42
N GLN A 263 -13.39 -23.61 18.63
CA GLN A 263 -12.35 -22.63 18.98
C GLN A 263 -12.12 -21.57 17.90
N LEU A 264 -12.30 -21.89 16.61
CA LEU A 264 -12.08 -20.95 15.51
C LEU A 264 -13.12 -19.84 15.52
N GLU A 265 -14.38 -20.23 15.55
CA GLU A 265 -15.54 -19.35 15.54
C GLU A 265 -15.60 -18.53 16.85
N ALA A 266 -15.19 -19.12 17.98
CA ALA A 266 -15.04 -18.39 19.24
C ALA A 266 -13.92 -17.34 19.19
N ALA A 267 -12.77 -17.68 18.60
CA ALA A 267 -11.67 -16.73 18.39
C ALA A 267 -12.06 -15.60 17.43
N GLU A 268 -12.88 -15.86 16.42
CA GLU A 268 -13.44 -14.83 15.53
C GLU A 268 -14.35 -13.86 16.29
N CYS A 269 -15.27 -14.37 17.11
CA CYS A 269 -16.12 -13.54 17.96
C CYS A 269 -15.29 -12.65 18.91
N LEU A 270 -14.26 -13.22 19.56
CA LEU A 270 -13.34 -12.47 20.42
C LEU A 270 -12.59 -11.40 19.64
N LEU A 271 -12.07 -11.74 18.46
CA LEU A 271 -11.33 -10.79 17.63
C LEU A 271 -12.20 -9.59 17.26
N ILE A 272 -13.43 -9.83 16.82
CA ILE A 272 -14.38 -8.77 16.44
C ILE A 272 -14.70 -7.92 17.67
N ALA A 273 -15.02 -8.53 18.81
CA ALA A 273 -15.34 -7.82 20.06
C ALA A 273 -14.20 -6.90 20.52
N ILE A 274 -12.97 -7.39 20.52
CA ILE A 274 -11.79 -6.66 20.97
C ILE A 274 -11.35 -5.60 19.95
N SER A 275 -11.62 -5.83 18.66
CA SER A 275 -11.27 -4.88 17.59
C SER A 275 -12.24 -3.69 17.51
N ARG A 276 -13.31 -3.66 18.32
CA ARG A 276 -14.28 -2.56 18.35
C ARG A 276 -13.60 -1.24 18.69
N LYS A 277 -13.87 -0.25 17.84
CA LYS A 277 -13.51 1.15 18.05
C LYS A 277 -14.72 1.87 18.68
N GLY A 278 -14.46 2.78 19.62
CA GLY A 278 -15.47 3.47 20.43
C GLY A 278 -14.85 4.46 21.42
N LYS A 279 -15.60 4.96 22.40
CA LYS A 279 -15.02 5.75 23.50
C LYS A 279 -14.12 4.87 24.36
N LEU A 280 -13.08 5.44 24.97
CA LEU A 280 -12.14 4.67 25.81
C LEU A 280 -12.82 4.11 27.07
N GLU A 281 -13.71 4.90 27.70
CA GLU A 281 -14.49 4.49 28.89
C GLU A 281 -15.29 3.20 28.66
N GLU A 282 -15.93 3.07 27.49
CA GLU A 282 -16.75 1.89 27.14
C GLU A 282 -15.90 0.63 26.87
N ARG A 283 -14.60 0.80 26.60
CA ARG A 283 -13.67 -0.30 26.31
C ARG A 283 -12.93 -0.80 27.55
N GLN A 284 -12.94 -0.04 28.66
CA GLN A 284 -12.31 -0.44 29.91
C GLN A 284 -12.70 -1.86 30.38
N PRO A 285 -13.97 -2.32 30.27
CA PRO A 285 -14.34 -3.67 30.70
C PRO A 285 -13.67 -4.80 29.90
N LEU A 286 -13.14 -4.54 28.71
CA LEU A 286 -12.39 -5.54 27.93
C LEU A 286 -11.12 -6.01 28.64
N MET A 287 -10.65 -5.26 29.65
CA MET A 287 -9.51 -5.64 30.48
C MET A 287 -9.77 -6.89 31.34
N VAL A 288 -11.02 -7.34 31.48
CA VAL A 288 -11.39 -8.64 32.08
C VAL A 288 -10.67 -9.81 31.38
N LEU A 289 -10.30 -9.66 30.10
CA LEU A 289 -9.51 -10.69 29.40
C LEU A 289 -8.11 -10.90 29.99
N PHE A 290 -7.60 -9.96 30.78
CA PHE A 290 -6.36 -10.11 31.55
C PHE A 290 -6.57 -10.75 32.93
N ASP A 291 -7.81 -11.05 33.32
CA ASP A 291 -8.07 -11.81 34.54
C ASP A 291 -7.53 -13.25 34.41
N GLU A 292 -7.27 -13.88 35.55
CA GLU A 292 -6.54 -15.14 35.59
C GLU A 292 -7.23 -16.25 34.79
N ALA A 293 -8.56 -16.36 34.87
CA ALA A 293 -9.32 -17.39 34.17
C ALA A 293 -9.22 -17.24 32.64
N ALA A 294 -9.52 -16.05 32.11
CA ALA A 294 -9.50 -15.77 30.67
C ALA A 294 -8.08 -15.91 30.09
N MET A 295 -7.08 -15.33 30.76
CA MET A 295 -5.69 -15.37 30.29
C MET A 295 -5.12 -16.79 30.31
N ASN A 296 -5.52 -17.64 31.26
CA ASN A 296 -5.10 -19.04 31.27
C ASN A 296 -5.63 -19.82 30.06
N TYR A 297 -6.89 -19.59 29.64
CA TYR A 297 -7.43 -20.22 28.43
C TYR A 297 -6.73 -19.73 27.17
N ILE A 298 -6.49 -18.42 27.07
CA ILE A 298 -5.78 -17.81 25.93
C ILE A 298 -4.34 -18.35 25.86
N LEU A 299 -3.62 -18.37 26.98
CA LEU A 299 -2.25 -18.89 27.05
C LEU A 299 -2.20 -20.38 26.73
N SER A 300 -3.13 -21.18 27.28
CA SER A 300 -3.20 -22.62 26.99
C SER A 300 -3.48 -22.88 25.50
N ALA A 301 -4.39 -22.12 24.89
CA ALA A 301 -4.66 -22.22 23.47
C ALA A 301 -3.43 -21.83 22.62
N ALA A 302 -2.71 -20.77 23.01
CA ALA A 302 -1.47 -20.34 22.36
C ALA A 302 -0.34 -21.36 22.51
N GLN A 303 -0.11 -21.90 23.70
CA GLN A 303 0.94 -22.89 23.98
C GLN A 303 0.62 -24.28 23.40
N SER A 304 -0.66 -24.62 23.24
CA SER A 304 -1.03 -25.85 22.55
C SER A 304 -0.49 -25.88 21.12
N ALA A 305 -0.12 -24.74 20.52
CA ALA A 305 0.51 -24.64 19.22
C ALA A 305 1.82 -25.46 19.11
N ASP A 306 2.58 -25.61 20.20
CA ASP A 306 3.87 -26.32 20.19
C ASP A 306 3.70 -27.86 20.08
N GLY A 307 2.58 -28.42 20.53
CA GLY A 307 2.39 -29.87 20.64
C GLY A 307 2.06 -30.61 19.34
N ALA A 308 1.86 -29.90 18.22
CA ALA A 308 1.36 -30.48 16.96
C ALA A 308 2.46 -30.95 15.99
N ALA A 309 3.72 -30.61 16.23
CA ALA A 309 4.84 -31.19 15.48
C ALA A 309 5.19 -32.62 15.95
N SER A 310 4.60 -33.09 17.06
CA SER A 310 5.02 -34.33 17.75
C SER A 310 3.93 -35.39 17.96
N CYS A 311 2.75 -35.26 17.35
CA CYS A 311 1.70 -36.28 17.48
C CYS A 311 1.37 -36.94 16.14
N ASN A 312 1.79 -38.20 16.04
CA ASN A 312 1.55 -39.23 15.01
C ASN A 312 2.53 -39.23 13.82
N GLN A 313 3.50 -40.14 13.91
CA GLN A 313 4.44 -40.58 12.87
C GLN A 313 3.76 -41.20 11.62
N SER A 314 2.48 -40.93 11.38
CA SER A 314 1.68 -41.51 10.29
C SER A 314 0.89 -40.49 9.45
N SER A 315 0.91 -39.19 9.77
CA SER A 315 0.32 -38.15 8.92
C SER A 315 1.16 -36.86 8.96
N ASN A 316 2.12 -36.73 8.04
CA ASN A 316 3.02 -35.58 7.86
C ASN A 316 2.31 -34.29 7.36
N GLY A 317 1.14 -33.94 7.89
CA GLY A 317 0.35 -32.79 7.40
C GLY A 317 0.05 -31.78 8.50
N ILE A 318 0.28 -30.49 8.24
CA ILE A 318 -0.28 -29.40 9.04
C ILE A 318 -1.81 -29.48 8.95
N VAL A 319 -2.49 -29.48 10.09
CA VAL A 319 -3.96 -29.43 10.14
C VAL A 319 -4.42 -28.00 9.83
N GLU A 320 -4.93 -27.77 8.62
CA GLU A 320 -5.34 -26.45 8.11
C GLU A 320 -6.29 -25.68 9.05
N ARG A 321 -7.34 -26.35 9.58
CA ARG A 321 -8.29 -25.73 10.51
C ARG A 321 -7.61 -25.24 11.79
N ARG A 322 -6.64 -25.99 12.31
CA ARG A 322 -5.87 -25.61 13.51
C ARG A 322 -4.92 -24.46 13.20
N TYR A 323 -4.26 -24.48 12.05
CA TYR A 323 -3.38 -23.39 11.65
C TYR A 323 -4.15 -22.07 11.46
N THR A 324 -5.33 -22.13 10.84
CA THR A 324 -6.25 -20.99 10.70
C THR A 324 -6.70 -20.46 12.06
N PHE A 325 -7.01 -21.34 13.02
CA PHE A 325 -7.29 -20.95 14.40
C PHE A 325 -6.11 -20.20 15.04
N LEU A 326 -4.87 -20.69 14.88
CA LEU A 326 -3.69 -20.01 15.42
C LEU A 326 -3.48 -18.62 14.79
N LYS A 327 -3.72 -18.47 13.48
CA LYS A 327 -3.71 -17.15 12.82
C LYS A 327 -4.72 -16.21 13.47
N ARG A 328 -5.93 -16.72 13.73
CA ARG A 328 -7.00 -15.93 14.37
C ARG A 328 -6.68 -15.58 15.82
N LEU A 329 -6.16 -16.52 16.60
CA LEU A 329 -5.75 -16.28 17.98
C LEU A 329 -4.58 -15.29 18.09
N CYS A 330 -3.63 -15.34 17.15
CA CYS A 330 -2.56 -14.34 17.04
C CYS A 330 -3.14 -12.93 16.83
N GLN A 331 -4.14 -12.78 15.94
CA GLN A 331 -4.85 -11.52 15.73
C GLN A 331 -5.60 -11.06 16.99
N VAL A 332 -6.21 -11.98 17.74
CA VAL A 332 -6.87 -11.67 19.03
C VAL A 332 -5.87 -11.06 20.01
N LEU A 333 -4.68 -11.65 20.16
CA LEU A 333 -3.62 -11.11 21.02
C LEU A 333 -3.12 -9.74 20.55
N CYS A 334 -2.97 -9.55 19.23
CA CYS A 334 -2.58 -8.26 18.66
C CYS A 334 -3.63 -7.17 18.95
N ALA A 335 -4.91 -7.47 18.74
CA ALA A 335 -6.01 -6.56 19.01
C ALA A 335 -6.11 -6.24 20.51
N LEU A 336 -5.95 -7.24 21.37
CA LEU A 336 -5.96 -7.08 22.84
C LEU A 336 -4.81 -6.18 23.31
N CYS A 337 -3.61 -6.36 22.74
CA CYS A 337 -2.50 -5.46 22.99
C CYS A 337 -2.79 -4.03 22.52
N GLY A 338 -3.43 -3.87 21.36
CA GLY A 338 -3.87 -2.57 20.85
C GLY A 338 -4.81 -1.86 21.82
N GLN A 339 -5.75 -2.60 22.43
CA GLN A 339 -6.62 -2.05 23.48
C GLN A 339 -5.80 -1.67 24.72
N LEU A 340 -4.92 -2.55 25.19
CA LEU A 340 -4.03 -2.28 26.33
C LEU A 340 -3.22 -0.99 26.14
N CYS A 341 -2.56 -0.84 24.99
CA CYS A 341 -1.74 0.34 24.64
C CYS A 341 -2.57 1.61 24.45
N SER A 342 -3.89 1.49 24.20
CA SER A 342 -4.77 2.66 24.07
C SER A 342 -5.37 3.11 25.41
N LEU A 343 -5.45 2.20 26.39
CA LEU A 343 -6.10 2.43 27.68
C LEU A 343 -5.10 2.80 28.79
N VAL A 344 -3.95 2.12 28.84
CA VAL A 344 -2.92 2.39 29.86
C VAL A 344 -2.24 3.72 29.56
N GLY A 345 -2.21 4.63 30.55
CA GLY A 345 -1.65 5.98 30.37
C GLY A 345 -2.55 6.96 29.61
N SER A 346 -3.81 6.58 29.36
CA SER A 346 -4.85 7.49 28.85
C SER A 346 -5.58 8.22 29.98
N ASP A 347 -6.47 9.15 29.63
CA ASP A 347 -7.33 9.90 30.58
C ASP A 347 -8.24 9.01 31.45
N VAL A 348 -8.43 7.73 31.07
CA VAL A 348 -9.25 6.74 31.82
C VAL A 348 -8.44 6.06 32.94
N GLU A 349 -7.13 6.31 33.03
CA GLU A 349 -6.21 5.83 34.10
C GLU A 349 -6.31 4.32 34.40
N VAL A 350 -6.42 3.48 33.37
CA VAL A 350 -6.41 2.02 33.53
C VAL A 350 -5.03 1.56 34.03
N PRO A 351 -4.94 0.81 35.15
CA PRO A 351 -3.67 0.33 35.68
C PRO A 351 -3.08 -0.78 34.80
N VAL A 352 -1.78 -1.01 34.95
CA VAL A 352 -1.10 -2.14 34.27
C VAL A 352 -1.69 -3.47 34.79
N PRO A 353 -2.14 -4.39 33.92
CA PRO A 353 -2.74 -5.65 34.35
C PRO A 353 -1.78 -6.56 35.14
N VAL A 354 -2.30 -7.22 36.17
CA VAL A 354 -1.50 -8.09 37.07
C VAL A 354 -0.93 -9.32 36.34
N ASN A 355 -1.70 -9.90 35.40
CA ASN A 355 -1.29 -11.07 34.62
C ASN A 355 -0.56 -10.70 33.31
N LEU A 356 0.01 -9.49 33.21
CA LEU A 356 0.75 -9.07 32.03
C LEU A 356 1.85 -10.08 31.64
N ASN A 357 2.50 -10.73 32.61
CA ASN A 357 3.52 -11.74 32.30
C ASN A 357 2.97 -12.92 31.47
N LYS A 358 1.80 -13.47 31.83
CA LYS A 358 1.17 -14.58 31.08
C LYS A 358 0.80 -14.14 29.65
N PHE A 359 0.31 -12.92 29.50
CA PHE A 359 0.03 -12.34 28.18
C PHE A 359 1.29 -12.20 27.32
N MET A 360 2.37 -11.67 27.91
CA MET A 360 3.65 -11.50 27.24
C MET A 360 4.29 -12.85 26.87
N GLU A 361 4.11 -13.88 27.70
CA GLU A 361 4.49 -15.26 27.36
C GLU A 361 3.69 -15.81 26.17
N ALA A 362 2.38 -15.55 26.09
CA ALA A 362 1.58 -15.93 24.93
C ALA A 362 2.06 -15.23 23.63
N LEU A 363 2.39 -13.93 23.70
CA LEU A 363 3.00 -13.21 22.57
C LEU A 363 4.34 -13.83 22.16
N LEU A 364 5.16 -14.23 23.14
CA LEU A 364 6.45 -14.86 22.88
C LEU A 364 6.28 -16.22 22.19
N SER A 365 5.31 -17.05 22.59
CA SER A 365 5.01 -18.33 21.92
C SER A 365 4.72 -18.16 20.43
N PHE A 366 3.96 -17.14 20.02
CA PHE A 366 3.76 -16.83 18.60
C PHE A 366 5.01 -16.28 17.91
N THR A 367 5.89 -15.60 18.67
CA THR A 367 7.15 -15.04 18.16
C THR A 367 8.19 -16.15 17.92
N THR A 368 8.14 -17.25 18.67
CA THR A 368 9.03 -18.41 18.53
C THR A 368 8.49 -19.48 17.58
N HIS A 369 7.23 -19.37 17.15
CA HIS A 369 6.57 -20.38 16.33
C HIS A 369 7.21 -20.51 14.93
N PRO A 370 7.31 -21.73 14.33
CA PRO A 370 7.97 -21.93 13.03
C PRO A 370 7.35 -21.16 11.84
N SER A 371 6.02 -20.97 11.82
CA SER A 371 5.33 -20.18 10.78
C SER A 371 5.87 -18.76 10.65
N GLN A 372 6.26 -18.38 9.44
CA GLN A 372 6.71 -17.02 9.12
C GLN A 372 5.57 -16.01 9.20
N PHE A 373 4.35 -16.38 8.82
CA PHE A 373 3.17 -15.52 8.89
C PHE A 373 2.82 -15.14 10.33
N LEU A 374 2.83 -16.11 11.26
CA LEU A 374 2.52 -15.86 12.67
C LEU A 374 3.57 -14.94 13.32
N ARG A 375 4.85 -15.20 13.04
CA ARG A 375 5.96 -14.36 13.49
C ARG A 375 5.84 -12.93 12.97
N SER A 376 5.42 -12.75 11.73
CA SER A 376 5.24 -11.42 11.12
C SER A 376 4.06 -10.66 11.70
N SER A 377 2.92 -11.34 11.87
CA SER A 377 1.67 -10.74 12.39
C SER A 377 1.84 -10.08 13.77
N ILE A 378 2.72 -10.62 14.62
CA ILE A 378 2.93 -10.13 15.98
C ILE A 378 3.97 -8.97 16.09
N GLN A 379 4.74 -8.68 15.03
CA GLN A 379 5.86 -7.71 15.14
C GLN A 379 5.38 -6.27 15.41
N ILE A 380 4.31 -5.83 14.77
CA ILE A 380 3.75 -4.48 14.97
C ILE A 380 3.27 -4.32 16.42
N THR A 381 2.77 -5.39 17.01
CA THR A 381 2.35 -5.46 18.42
C THR A 381 3.53 -5.25 19.36
N TRP A 382 4.67 -5.93 19.12
CA TRP A 382 5.91 -5.69 19.88
C TRP A 382 6.41 -4.25 19.74
N CYS A 383 6.42 -3.71 18.53
CA CYS A 383 6.78 -2.30 18.29
C CYS A 383 5.90 -1.34 19.09
N SER A 384 4.60 -1.61 19.19
CA SER A 384 3.65 -0.78 19.95
C SER A 384 3.94 -0.84 21.44
N LEU A 385 4.18 -2.04 22.00
CA LEU A 385 4.54 -2.23 23.41
C LEU A 385 5.86 -1.54 23.78
N PHE A 386 6.91 -1.75 23.00
CA PHE A 386 8.23 -1.20 23.31
C PHE A 386 8.30 0.33 23.12
N ARG A 387 7.41 0.91 22.30
CA ARG A 387 7.30 2.36 22.11
C ARG A 387 6.43 3.04 23.19
N HIS A 388 5.57 2.29 23.86
CA HIS A 388 4.57 2.85 24.76
C HIS A 388 5.18 3.45 26.03
N GLU A 389 4.86 4.71 26.35
CA GLU A 389 5.55 5.50 27.38
C GLU A 389 5.50 4.94 28.81
N VAL A 390 4.39 4.27 29.17
CA VAL A 390 4.19 3.62 30.48
C VAL A 390 4.69 2.17 30.46
N LEU A 391 4.10 1.33 29.59
CA LEU A 391 4.42 -0.11 29.50
C LEU A 391 5.91 -0.39 29.23
N SER A 392 6.62 0.44 28.45
CA SER A 392 8.05 0.21 28.17
C SER A 392 8.94 0.30 29.41
N LYS A 393 8.46 0.92 30.49
CA LYS A 393 9.16 1.08 31.77
C LYS A 393 8.77 0.00 32.79
N ASP A 394 7.77 -0.83 32.47
CA ASP A 394 7.34 -1.91 33.34
C ASP A 394 8.40 -3.03 33.39
N PRO A 395 8.73 -3.57 34.57
CA PRO A 395 9.77 -4.59 34.71
C PRO A 395 9.48 -5.89 33.95
N VAL A 396 8.20 -6.27 33.77
CA VAL A 396 7.82 -7.46 33.00
C VAL A 396 8.13 -7.24 31.52
N VAL A 397 7.84 -6.05 30.99
CA VAL A 397 8.16 -5.68 29.60
C VAL A 397 9.67 -5.61 29.41
N GLY A 398 10.42 -5.08 30.38
CA GLY A 398 11.88 -5.05 30.35
C GLY A 398 12.51 -6.45 30.27
N GLN A 399 12.06 -7.39 31.11
CA GLN A 399 12.53 -8.78 31.06
C GLN A 399 12.14 -9.47 29.75
N MET A 400 10.93 -9.20 29.25
CA MET A 400 10.48 -9.78 27.99
C MET A 400 11.21 -9.20 26.78
N ALA A 401 11.63 -7.93 26.81
CA ALA A 401 12.45 -7.32 25.77
C ALA A 401 13.78 -8.07 25.60
N ILE A 402 14.40 -8.49 26.71
CA ILE A 402 15.62 -9.31 26.69
C ILE A 402 15.35 -10.67 26.03
N LYS A 403 14.29 -11.37 26.43
CA LYS A 403 13.88 -12.66 25.79
C LYS A 403 13.57 -12.47 24.30
N TYR A 404 12.92 -11.37 23.94
CA TYR A 404 12.60 -11.03 22.55
C TYR A 404 13.88 -10.83 21.72
N LEU A 405 14.90 -10.14 22.25
CA LEU A 405 16.19 -9.95 21.56
C LEU A 405 16.88 -11.30 21.27
N GLU A 406 16.82 -12.25 22.21
CA GLU A 406 17.34 -13.61 22.00
C GLU A 406 16.59 -14.37 20.92
N VAL A 407 15.26 -14.26 20.87
CA VAL A 407 14.45 -14.87 19.82
C VAL A 407 14.67 -14.19 18.47
N ALA A 408 14.90 -12.86 18.48
CA ALA A 408 15.14 -12.10 17.27
C ALA A 408 16.40 -12.58 16.53
N ARG A 409 17.43 -13.00 17.26
CA ARG A 409 18.63 -13.64 16.70
C ARG A 409 18.30 -14.83 15.80
N ILE A 410 17.32 -15.65 16.18
CA ILE A 410 16.92 -16.84 15.42
C ILE A 410 16.04 -16.42 14.24
N ASN A 411 15.09 -15.53 14.47
CA ASN A 411 14.08 -15.13 13.48
C ASN A 411 14.64 -14.29 12.31
N LEU A 412 15.76 -13.58 12.52
CA LEU A 412 16.42 -12.82 11.46
C LEU A 412 17.12 -13.71 10.42
N VAL A 413 17.36 -14.99 10.73
CA VAL A 413 17.99 -15.95 9.81
C VAL A 413 16.98 -16.38 8.76
N LYS A 414 17.33 -16.19 7.48
CA LYS A 414 16.46 -16.49 6.34
C LYS A 414 16.43 -17.99 6.05
N THR A 415 15.47 -18.70 6.65
CA THR A 415 15.19 -20.14 6.44
C THR A 415 13.70 -20.39 6.26
N GLY A 416 13.31 -21.56 5.76
CA GLY A 416 11.89 -21.91 5.62
C GLY A 416 11.29 -21.67 4.23
N PHE A 417 12.10 -21.72 3.18
CA PHE A 417 11.61 -21.60 1.79
C PHE A 417 10.62 -22.73 1.45
N PRO A 418 9.49 -22.43 0.76
CA PRO A 418 8.53 -23.43 0.29
C PRO A 418 9.16 -24.61 -0.48
N SER A 419 10.17 -24.34 -1.32
CA SER A 419 10.85 -25.36 -2.14
C SER A 419 11.79 -26.29 -1.34
N LYS A 420 12.18 -25.89 -0.12
CA LYS A 420 13.18 -26.60 0.71
C LYS A 420 12.53 -27.42 1.83
N ASN A 421 13.35 -28.21 2.53
CA ASN A 421 13.01 -28.97 3.73
C ASN A 421 14.07 -28.76 4.83
N ASP A 422 14.65 -27.57 4.89
CA ASP A 422 15.76 -27.24 5.80
C ASP A 422 15.31 -26.88 7.22
N SER A 423 14.02 -26.58 7.40
CA SER A 423 13.45 -26.15 8.68
C SER A 423 11.99 -26.55 8.80
N GLN A 424 11.49 -26.62 10.04
CA GLN A 424 10.06 -26.86 10.32
C GLN A 424 9.16 -25.74 9.76
N GLY A 425 9.72 -24.56 9.45
CA GLY A 425 8.99 -23.45 8.84
C GLY A 425 8.56 -23.72 7.40
N CYS A 426 9.25 -24.61 6.66
CA CYS A 426 8.97 -24.91 5.25
C CYS A 426 7.52 -25.37 5.02
N ASP A 427 7.00 -26.25 5.87
CA ASP A 427 5.65 -26.78 5.72
C ASP A 427 4.58 -25.69 5.87
N PHE A 428 4.80 -24.74 6.79
CA PHE A 428 3.91 -23.58 6.95
C PHE A 428 4.02 -22.62 5.77
N SER A 429 5.24 -22.39 5.27
CA SER A 429 5.45 -21.53 4.11
C SER A 429 4.75 -22.06 2.86
N ARG A 430 4.68 -23.38 2.65
CA ARG A 430 3.91 -23.97 1.52
C ARG A 430 2.39 -23.77 1.63
N MET A 431 1.87 -23.49 2.82
CA MET A 431 0.46 -23.19 3.04
C MET A 431 0.16 -21.69 2.90
N ASP A 432 1.16 -20.83 3.04
CA ASP A 432 1.00 -19.37 3.07
C ASP A 432 1.47 -18.67 1.80
N PHE A 433 2.41 -19.27 1.06
CA PHE A 433 3.07 -18.67 -0.10
C PHE A 433 3.06 -19.65 -1.28
N ASP A 434 2.86 -19.11 -2.48
CA ASP A 434 2.80 -19.90 -3.71
C ASP A 434 4.21 -20.25 -4.22
N SER A 435 5.20 -19.35 -4.02
CA SER A 435 6.59 -19.56 -4.45
C SER A 435 7.65 -19.07 -3.44
N ASP A 436 8.92 -19.41 -3.73
CA ASP A 436 10.08 -18.95 -2.96
C ASP A 436 10.30 -17.43 -3.09
N GLU A 437 9.90 -16.84 -4.23
CA GLU A 437 9.94 -15.40 -4.47
C GLU A 437 9.00 -14.67 -3.53
N ASP A 438 7.74 -15.10 -3.44
CA ASP A 438 6.74 -14.53 -2.53
C ASP A 438 7.21 -14.59 -1.08
N PHE A 439 7.73 -15.76 -0.68
CA PHE A 439 8.33 -15.94 0.64
C PHE A 439 9.50 -14.97 0.87
N ASN A 440 10.41 -14.82 -0.09
CA ASN A 440 11.58 -13.94 0.06
C ASN A 440 11.17 -12.46 0.15
N SER A 441 10.21 -12.02 -0.66
CA SER A 441 9.65 -10.67 -0.59
C SER A 441 9.02 -10.41 0.78
N TYR A 442 8.14 -11.30 1.21
CA TYR A 442 7.48 -11.23 2.51
C TYR A 442 8.47 -11.25 3.68
N PHE A 443 9.48 -12.12 3.63
CA PHE A 443 10.54 -12.21 4.64
C PHE A 443 11.36 -10.93 4.73
N ASN A 444 11.69 -10.29 3.60
CA ASN A 444 12.43 -9.02 3.61
C ASN A 444 11.61 -7.90 4.28
N SER A 445 10.29 -7.84 4.02
CA SER A 445 9.37 -6.91 4.70
C SER A 445 9.30 -7.18 6.20
N PHE A 446 9.18 -8.46 6.58
CA PHE A 446 9.23 -8.89 7.97
C PHE A 446 10.53 -8.47 8.66
N ARG A 447 11.68 -8.71 8.03
CA ARG A 447 13.00 -8.38 8.58
C ARG A 447 13.15 -6.88 8.84
N ALA A 448 12.63 -6.03 7.95
CA ALA A 448 12.62 -4.58 8.15
C ALA A 448 11.78 -4.18 9.38
N GLN A 449 10.58 -4.75 9.54
CA GLN A 449 9.72 -4.52 10.71
C GLN A 449 10.36 -5.04 12.01
N GLN A 450 10.95 -6.23 11.98
CA GLN A 450 11.66 -6.80 13.11
C GLN A 450 12.87 -5.94 13.51
N GLY A 451 13.60 -5.37 12.54
CA GLY A 451 14.67 -4.41 12.81
C GLY A 451 14.19 -3.18 13.58
N GLN A 452 12.98 -2.69 13.31
CA GLN A 452 12.36 -1.62 14.10
C GLN A 452 12.06 -2.07 15.54
N ALA A 453 11.52 -3.27 15.72
CA ALA A 453 11.25 -3.82 17.05
C ALA A 453 12.53 -4.04 17.86
N VAL A 454 13.60 -4.55 17.24
CA VAL A 454 14.94 -4.70 17.86
C VAL A 454 15.48 -3.35 18.32
N ARG A 455 15.38 -2.30 17.49
CA ARG A 455 15.78 -0.93 17.88
C ARG A 455 15.01 -0.42 19.10
N LEU A 456 13.70 -0.67 19.16
CA LEU A 456 12.88 -0.26 20.30
C LEU A 456 13.20 -1.07 21.57
N ALA A 457 13.38 -2.39 21.45
CA ALA A 457 13.80 -3.24 22.56
C ALA A 457 15.20 -2.84 23.10
N CYS A 458 16.11 -2.44 22.20
CA CYS A 458 17.43 -1.93 22.58
C CYS A 458 17.36 -0.64 23.43
N ASN A 459 16.34 0.21 23.24
CA ASN A 459 16.14 1.37 24.12
C ASN A 459 15.79 0.98 25.56
N ILE A 460 15.18 -0.19 25.75
CA ILE A 460 14.77 -0.69 27.06
C ILE A 460 15.92 -1.45 27.73
N ALA A 461 16.61 -2.32 27.00
CA ALA A 461 17.70 -3.18 27.49
C ALA A 461 18.97 -3.04 26.62
N PRO A 462 19.68 -1.89 26.68
CA PRO A 462 20.81 -1.60 25.78
C PRO A 462 22.05 -2.45 26.07
N PHE A 463 22.30 -2.79 27.34
CA PHE A 463 23.48 -3.58 27.72
C PHE A 463 23.34 -5.01 27.23
N GLU A 464 22.19 -5.63 27.45
CA GLU A 464 21.86 -6.99 27.03
C GLU A 464 21.87 -7.09 25.50
N ALA A 465 21.28 -6.12 24.79
CA ALA A 465 21.34 -6.06 23.33
C ALA A 465 22.79 -6.03 22.81
N PHE A 466 23.66 -5.22 23.43
CA PHE A 466 25.09 -5.20 23.11
C PHE A 466 25.78 -6.53 23.40
N GLN A 467 25.47 -7.18 24.52
CA GLN A 467 26.06 -8.49 24.84
C GLN A 467 25.69 -9.56 23.81
N ILE A 468 24.42 -9.65 23.44
CA ILE A 468 23.93 -10.59 22.41
C ILE A 468 24.63 -10.33 21.08
N ALA A 469 24.72 -9.06 20.65
CA ALA A 469 25.43 -8.68 19.43
C ALA A 469 26.93 -9.06 19.48
N ARG A 470 27.58 -8.80 20.62
CA ARG A 470 29.00 -9.11 20.84
C ARG A 470 29.28 -10.60 20.78
N GLU A 471 28.48 -11.41 21.46
CA GLU A 471 28.62 -12.87 21.50
C GLU A 471 28.33 -13.49 20.14
N TRP A 472 27.30 -13.02 19.45
CA TRP A 472 26.95 -13.54 18.12
C TRP A 472 28.04 -13.24 17.09
N LEU A 473 28.60 -12.03 17.08
CA LEU A 473 29.72 -11.68 16.19
C LEU A 473 30.97 -12.52 16.48
N LYS A 474 31.35 -12.66 17.76
CA LYS A 474 32.48 -13.50 18.16
C LYS A 474 32.27 -14.96 17.75
N TYR A 475 31.04 -15.46 17.90
CA TYR A 475 30.67 -16.80 17.44
C TYR A 475 30.85 -16.97 15.93
N GLN A 476 30.33 -16.05 15.12
CA GLN A 476 30.47 -16.10 13.65
C GLN A 476 31.93 -16.03 13.18
N ILE A 477 32.76 -15.19 13.81
CA ILE A 477 34.20 -15.09 13.49
C ILE A 477 34.94 -16.40 13.83
N SER A 478 34.52 -17.11 14.88
CA SER A 478 35.16 -18.35 15.33
C SER A 478 34.69 -19.61 14.59
N THR A 479 33.53 -19.56 13.95
CA THR A 479 32.90 -20.71 13.29
C THR A 479 33.40 -20.80 11.84
N PRO A 480 33.76 -21.99 11.34
CA PRO A 480 34.20 -22.16 9.97
C PRO A 480 33.06 -21.88 8.99
N ILE A 481 33.41 -21.40 7.78
CA ILE A 481 32.45 -21.11 6.73
C ILE A 481 31.90 -22.42 6.16
N ASP A 482 30.62 -22.68 6.41
CA ASP A 482 29.81 -23.72 5.79
C ASP A 482 29.07 -23.19 4.54
N THR A 483 29.45 -23.71 3.38
CA THR A 483 28.89 -23.36 2.07
C THR A 483 27.65 -24.19 1.70
N GLY A 484 27.28 -25.19 2.49
CA GLY A 484 26.16 -26.11 2.21
C GLY A 484 26.51 -27.27 1.26
N SER A 485 25.49 -27.97 0.75
CA SER A 485 25.66 -29.18 -0.08
C SER A 485 26.47 -28.90 -1.37
N PRO A 486 27.42 -29.78 -1.73
CA PRO A 486 28.25 -29.66 -2.94
C PRO A 486 27.48 -29.84 -4.26
N THR A 487 26.17 -30.06 -4.20
CA THR A 487 25.27 -30.13 -5.37
C THR A 487 24.79 -28.75 -5.84
N SER A 488 25.01 -27.68 -5.05
CA SER A 488 24.87 -26.31 -5.54
C SER A 488 26.01 -26.01 -6.51
N LYS A 489 25.67 -25.51 -7.71
CA LYS A 489 26.61 -25.36 -8.85
C LYS A 489 27.69 -24.28 -8.64
N THR A 490 27.88 -23.78 -7.42
CA THR A 490 29.02 -22.92 -7.08
C THR A 490 30.28 -23.79 -7.02
N GLY A 491 30.97 -23.89 -8.15
CA GLY A 491 32.36 -24.36 -8.15
C GLY A 491 33.17 -23.57 -7.14
N GLU A 492 34.09 -24.24 -6.44
CA GLU A 492 35.13 -23.65 -5.58
C GLU A 492 34.72 -23.13 -4.19
N GLY A 493 33.92 -23.86 -3.40
CA GLY A 493 33.86 -23.62 -1.94
C GLY A 493 33.51 -22.19 -1.51
N LEU A 494 32.75 -21.47 -2.35
CA LEU A 494 32.18 -20.14 -2.08
C LEU A 494 30.72 -20.30 -1.62
N CYS A 495 30.25 -19.39 -0.76
CA CYS A 495 28.88 -19.36 -0.27
C CYS A 495 27.92 -18.83 -1.34
N SER A 496 26.83 -19.54 -1.62
CA SER A 496 25.66 -18.96 -2.29
C SER A 496 24.85 -18.06 -1.33
N ALA A 497 23.94 -17.24 -1.87
CA ALA A 497 23.08 -16.34 -1.07
C ALA A 497 22.18 -17.07 -0.05
N LEU A 498 21.96 -18.38 -0.25
CA LEU A 498 21.17 -19.23 0.63
C LEU A 498 22.01 -20.25 1.39
N SER A 499 23.34 -20.13 1.37
CA SER A 499 24.20 -21.00 2.15
C SER A 499 24.00 -20.75 3.65
N PRO A 500 24.17 -21.78 4.51
CA PRO A 500 23.99 -21.63 5.95
C PRO A 500 24.84 -20.49 6.54
N SER A 501 26.09 -20.34 6.10
CA SER A 501 26.94 -19.25 6.58
C SER A 501 26.49 -17.89 6.07
N ALA A 502 26.14 -17.74 4.79
CA ALA A 502 25.74 -16.45 4.25
C ALA A 502 24.49 -15.89 4.96
N VAL A 503 23.47 -16.72 5.18
CA VAL A 503 22.23 -16.28 5.86
C VAL A 503 22.47 -15.94 7.34
N GLN A 504 23.40 -16.63 8.01
CA GLN A 504 23.77 -16.35 9.40
C GLN A 504 24.57 -15.03 9.52
N TRP A 505 25.53 -14.82 8.64
CA TRP A 505 26.31 -13.57 8.58
C TRP A 505 25.45 -12.37 8.24
N GLU A 506 24.51 -12.51 7.29
CA GLU A 506 23.58 -11.44 6.91
C GLU A 506 22.66 -11.07 8.09
N ALA A 507 22.06 -12.07 8.75
CA ALA A 507 21.18 -11.86 9.91
C ALA A 507 21.91 -11.18 11.09
N MET A 508 23.11 -11.66 11.40
CA MET A 508 23.95 -11.10 12.46
C MET A 508 24.32 -9.64 12.15
N THR A 509 24.73 -9.36 10.91
CA THR A 509 25.10 -8.01 10.48
C THR A 509 23.93 -7.04 10.60
N PHE A 510 22.74 -7.44 10.15
CA PHE A 510 21.53 -6.62 10.28
C PHE A 510 21.14 -6.35 11.74
N PHE A 511 21.31 -7.34 12.62
CA PHE A 511 21.09 -7.16 14.06
C PHE A 511 22.07 -6.15 14.67
N ILE A 512 23.36 -6.24 14.32
CA ILE A 512 24.40 -5.30 14.76
C ILE A 512 24.09 -3.88 14.30
N GLU A 513 23.71 -3.68 13.03
CA GLU A 513 23.29 -2.38 12.52
C GLU A 513 22.14 -1.78 13.34
N CYS A 514 21.13 -2.59 13.68
CA CYS A 514 20.01 -2.16 14.49
C CYS A 514 20.43 -1.76 15.90
N VAL A 515 21.22 -2.60 16.59
CA VAL A 515 21.66 -2.36 17.97
C VAL A 515 22.55 -1.12 18.04
N PHE A 516 23.64 -1.08 17.25
CA PHE A 516 24.59 0.03 17.31
C PHE A 516 23.99 1.33 16.78
N GLY A 517 23.20 1.27 15.71
CA GLY A 517 22.46 2.43 15.20
C GLY A 517 21.56 3.09 16.25
N GLN A 518 21.07 2.32 17.24
CA GLN A 518 20.32 2.86 18.37
C GLN A 518 21.21 3.28 19.55
N LEU A 519 22.24 2.51 19.89
CA LEU A 519 23.19 2.84 20.98
C LEU A 519 23.85 4.21 20.78
N PHE A 520 24.13 4.62 19.53
CA PHE A 520 24.69 5.94 19.23
C PHE A 520 23.70 7.10 19.41
N LYS A 521 22.39 6.83 19.39
CA LYS A 521 21.34 7.84 19.57
C LYS A 521 21.01 8.08 21.05
N MET A 522 21.52 7.24 21.95
CA MET A 522 21.25 7.37 23.38
C MET A 522 21.95 8.61 23.98
N PRO A 523 21.26 9.40 24.82
CA PRO A 523 21.78 10.67 25.36
C PRO A 523 22.92 10.48 26.37
N GLU A 524 22.97 9.34 27.05
CA GLU A 524 23.96 9.05 28.11
C GLU A 524 25.27 8.49 27.51
N LYS A 525 26.16 9.39 27.07
CA LYS A 525 27.48 9.03 26.51
C LYS A 525 28.36 8.19 27.44
N GLU A 526 28.17 8.30 28.75
CA GLU A 526 28.98 7.61 29.77
C GLU A 526 28.69 6.10 29.89
N LYS A 527 27.56 5.62 29.33
CA LYS A 527 27.19 4.18 29.36
C LYS A 527 27.54 3.43 28.07
N GLN A 528 28.20 4.06 27.11
CA GLN A 528 28.56 3.40 25.85
C GLN A 528 29.71 2.40 26.07
N PRO A 529 29.60 1.14 25.60
CA PRO A 529 30.63 0.12 25.77
C PRO A 529 31.79 0.31 24.78
N VAL A 530 32.56 1.40 24.93
CA VAL A 530 33.63 1.79 24.00
C VAL A 530 34.70 0.70 23.87
N ASP A 531 35.20 0.18 24.99
CA ASP A 531 36.27 -0.82 24.97
C ASP A 531 35.83 -2.13 24.31
N GLY A 532 34.63 -2.62 24.66
CA GLY A 532 34.06 -3.83 24.04
C GLY A 532 33.77 -3.65 22.55
N SER A 533 33.35 -2.46 22.13
CA SER A 533 33.10 -2.16 20.71
C SER A 533 34.39 -2.05 19.91
N MET A 534 35.44 -1.46 20.48
CA MET A 534 36.77 -1.42 19.86
C MET A 534 37.41 -2.82 19.78
N GLU A 535 37.16 -3.68 20.76
CA GLU A 535 37.56 -5.10 20.70
C GLU A 535 36.92 -5.82 19.51
N LEU A 536 35.60 -5.63 19.31
CA LEU A 536 34.88 -6.18 18.15
C LEU A 536 35.43 -5.64 16.82
N LEU A 537 35.66 -4.33 16.73
CA LEU A 537 36.21 -3.71 15.52
C LEU A 537 37.60 -4.27 15.17
N ARG A 538 38.47 -4.47 16.17
CA ARG A 538 39.78 -5.10 15.96
C ARG A 538 39.64 -6.55 15.49
N ALA A 539 38.71 -7.32 16.07
CA ALA A 539 38.46 -8.69 15.65
C ALA A 539 38.00 -8.77 14.18
N ILE A 540 37.11 -7.86 13.76
CA ILE A 540 36.60 -7.82 12.38
C ILE A 540 37.70 -7.41 11.38
N VAL A 541 38.49 -6.37 11.69
CA VAL A 541 39.57 -5.91 10.80
C VAL A 541 40.61 -7.02 10.57
N ASN A 542 40.91 -7.80 11.61
CA ASN A 542 41.86 -8.91 11.55
C ASN A 542 41.31 -10.18 10.88
N TYR A 543 39.99 -10.30 10.68
CA TYR A 543 39.38 -11.47 10.05
C TYR A 543 39.50 -11.41 8.53
N GLU A 544 40.06 -12.45 7.90
CA GLU A 544 40.25 -12.53 6.44
C GLU A 544 39.30 -13.55 5.82
N THR A 545 38.69 -13.18 4.69
CA THR A 545 37.82 -14.07 3.91
C THR A 545 38.03 -13.82 2.42
N ARG A 546 37.88 -14.88 1.63
CA ARG A 546 37.84 -14.82 0.15
C ARG A 546 36.42 -14.82 -0.39
N ASP A 547 35.42 -14.96 0.46
CA ASP A 547 34.01 -14.99 0.06
C ASP A 547 33.45 -13.57 -0.06
N PRO A 548 32.93 -13.15 -1.22
CA PRO A 548 32.42 -11.80 -1.41
C PRO A 548 31.17 -11.49 -0.58
N LEU A 549 30.27 -12.45 -0.34
CA LEU A 549 29.06 -12.20 0.45
C LEU A 549 29.42 -11.94 1.93
N ILE A 550 30.34 -12.73 2.47
CA ILE A 550 30.84 -12.54 3.83
C ILE A 550 31.66 -11.25 3.92
N LEU A 551 32.49 -10.95 2.91
CA LEU A 551 33.25 -9.70 2.87
C LEU A 551 32.34 -8.46 2.87
N SER A 552 31.22 -8.51 2.16
CA SER A 552 30.18 -7.47 2.22
C SER A 552 29.66 -7.26 3.64
N CYS A 553 29.35 -8.35 4.35
CA CYS A 553 28.91 -8.31 5.76
C CYS A 553 29.99 -7.70 6.67
N LEU A 554 31.26 -8.04 6.48
CA LEU A 554 32.37 -7.46 7.25
C LEU A 554 32.47 -5.95 7.04
N LEU A 555 32.38 -5.46 5.80
CA LEU A 555 32.43 -4.03 5.48
C LEU A 555 31.27 -3.26 6.12
N THR A 556 30.08 -3.86 6.16
CA THR A 556 28.92 -3.30 6.88
C THR A 556 29.17 -3.19 8.38
N ASN A 557 29.70 -4.25 9.00
CA ASN A 557 30.03 -4.24 10.43
C ASN A 557 31.14 -3.22 10.76
N ILE A 558 32.16 -3.09 9.89
CA ILE A 558 33.19 -2.05 10.00
C ILE A 558 32.56 -0.66 9.95
N SER A 559 31.68 -0.40 8.97
CA SER A 559 31.01 0.90 8.83
C SER A 559 30.12 1.23 10.03
N THR A 560 29.46 0.22 10.60
CA THR A 560 28.59 0.35 11.78
C THR A 560 29.38 0.67 13.04
N LEU A 561 30.54 0.03 13.24
CA LEU A 561 31.40 0.24 14.41
C LEU A 561 32.38 1.42 14.24
N PHE A 562 32.49 1.98 13.04
CA PHE A 562 33.37 3.10 12.71
C PHE A 562 33.25 4.32 13.65
N PRO A 563 32.05 4.72 14.14
CA PRO A 563 31.95 5.89 15.02
C PRO A 563 32.82 5.79 16.29
N PHE A 564 33.13 4.57 16.77
CA PHE A 564 34.01 4.36 17.92
C PHE A 564 35.48 4.71 17.65
N VAL A 565 35.92 4.77 16.39
CA VAL A 565 37.28 5.17 16.01
C VAL A 565 37.58 6.61 16.46
N LYS A 566 36.57 7.46 16.67
CA LYS A 566 36.74 8.80 17.27
C LYS A 566 37.43 8.75 18.64
N HIS A 567 37.24 7.68 19.41
CA HIS A 567 37.89 7.50 20.72
C HIS A 567 39.33 6.98 20.60
N GLN A 568 39.69 6.32 19.49
CA GLN A 568 41.03 5.83 19.22
C GLN A 568 41.46 6.10 17.76
N PRO A 569 41.75 7.37 17.38
CA PRO A 569 42.04 7.75 16.00
C PRO A 569 43.23 7.03 15.36
N HIS A 570 44.18 6.54 16.17
CA HIS A 570 45.34 5.75 15.72
C HIS A 570 44.95 4.46 14.97
N PHE A 571 43.72 3.97 15.14
CA PHE A 571 43.23 2.77 14.46
C PHE A 571 42.70 3.05 13.04
N LEU A 572 42.51 4.33 12.67
CA LEU A 572 41.97 4.72 11.35
C LEU A 572 42.75 4.15 10.16
N PRO A 573 44.11 4.18 10.12
CA PRO A 573 44.85 3.61 8.99
C PRO A 573 44.61 2.11 8.81
N GLN A 574 44.42 1.35 9.91
CA GLN A 574 44.17 -0.10 9.83
C GLN A 574 42.80 -0.40 9.23
N VAL A 575 41.79 0.43 9.54
CA VAL A 575 40.46 0.35 8.92
C VAL A 575 40.56 0.64 7.43
N LEU A 576 41.27 1.69 7.03
CA LEU A 576 41.45 2.02 5.61
C LEU A 576 42.21 0.92 4.85
N CYS A 577 43.29 0.37 5.45
CA CYS A 577 44.02 -0.77 4.88
C CYS A 577 43.15 -2.01 4.69
N LYS A 578 42.04 -2.15 5.43
CA LYS A 578 41.08 -3.24 5.22
C LYS A 578 40.10 -2.97 4.08
N ILE A 579 39.63 -1.73 3.94
CA ILE A 579 38.58 -1.37 2.96
C ILE A 579 39.15 -1.19 1.55
N PHE A 580 40.32 -0.56 1.39
CA PHE A 580 40.90 -0.29 0.07
C PHE A 580 41.13 -1.56 -0.78
N PRO A 581 41.67 -2.67 -0.23
CA PRO A 581 41.79 -3.93 -0.99
C PRO A 581 40.44 -4.50 -1.44
N SER A 582 39.34 -4.23 -0.73
CA SER A 582 38.00 -4.66 -1.12
C SER A 582 37.46 -3.91 -2.36
N ILE A 583 38.01 -2.74 -2.68
CA ILE A 583 37.67 -1.98 -3.90
C ILE A 583 38.25 -2.65 -5.14
N THR A 584 39.46 -3.21 -5.03
CA THR A 584 40.14 -3.93 -6.09
C THR A 584 39.95 -5.45 -5.95
N PHE A 585 38.88 -5.88 -5.27
CA PHE A 585 38.63 -7.29 -5.02
C PHE A 585 38.36 -8.05 -6.32
N GLU A 586 39.06 -9.17 -6.51
CA GLU A 586 38.93 -10.10 -7.63
C GLU A 586 39.08 -11.54 -7.14
N LEU A 587 38.38 -12.48 -7.80
CA LEU A 587 38.56 -13.92 -7.59
C LEU A 587 39.64 -14.41 -8.58
N GLU A 588 40.48 -15.37 -8.17
CA GLU A 588 41.53 -15.94 -9.04
C GLU A 588 40.89 -16.61 -10.28
N GLU A 589 41.57 -16.48 -11.44
CA GLU A 589 41.12 -16.80 -12.81
C GLU A 589 40.34 -15.71 -13.56
N SER A 590 41.11 -14.91 -14.28
CA SER A 590 40.71 -13.98 -15.33
C SER A 590 39.86 -14.65 -16.43
N LYS A 591 38.54 -14.72 -16.24
CA LYS A 591 37.54 -14.77 -17.30
C LYS A 591 36.43 -13.76 -17.00
N VAL A 592 36.55 -12.58 -17.62
CA VAL A 592 35.45 -11.62 -17.76
C VAL A 592 34.24 -12.37 -18.38
N PRO A 593 33.02 -12.19 -17.87
CA PRO A 593 32.55 -11.11 -17.00
C PRO A 593 32.52 -11.43 -15.49
N TRP A 594 32.81 -10.41 -14.66
CA TRP A 594 32.71 -10.49 -13.19
C TRP A 594 31.30 -10.92 -12.73
N THR A 595 31.26 -11.70 -11.64
CA THR A 595 30.01 -12.06 -10.97
C THR A 595 29.35 -10.84 -10.32
N ARG A 596 28.03 -10.89 -10.12
CA ARG A 596 27.28 -9.82 -9.45
C ARG A 596 27.75 -9.63 -8.00
N ALA A 597 28.12 -10.70 -7.31
CA ALA A 597 28.67 -10.65 -5.95
C ALA A 597 29.95 -9.82 -5.84
N VAL A 598 30.93 -10.03 -6.73
CA VAL A 598 32.18 -9.24 -6.75
C VAL A 598 31.91 -7.77 -7.00
N LYS A 599 31.07 -7.44 -7.99
CA LYS A 599 30.66 -6.05 -8.27
C LYS A 599 29.98 -5.40 -7.06
N ASN A 600 29.13 -6.14 -6.35
CA ASN A 600 28.44 -5.65 -5.15
C ASN A 600 29.43 -5.31 -4.03
N VAL A 601 30.42 -6.16 -3.76
CA VAL A 601 31.44 -5.89 -2.72
C VAL A 601 32.25 -4.66 -3.03
N ARG A 602 32.73 -4.52 -4.27
CA ARG A 602 33.53 -3.36 -4.69
C ARG A 602 32.73 -2.07 -4.57
N ARG A 603 31.46 -2.09 -4.99
CA ARG A 603 30.52 -0.98 -4.80
C ARG A 603 30.27 -0.69 -3.32
N HIS A 604 30.12 -1.72 -2.50
CA HIS A 604 29.89 -1.60 -1.05
C HIS A 604 31.10 -0.99 -0.33
N ALA A 605 32.32 -1.38 -0.70
CA ALA A 605 33.56 -0.78 -0.21
C ALA A 605 33.65 0.72 -0.57
N CYS A 606 33.36 1.08 -1.83
CA CYS A 606 33.31 2.47 -2.26
C CYS A 606 32.25 3.28 -1.48
N SER A 607 31.05 2.73 -1.33
CA SER A 607 29.96 3.35 -0.55
C SER A 607 30.36 3.56 0.93
N SER A 608 31.04 2.58 1.53
CA SER A 608 31.54 2.65 2.90
C SER A 608 32.53 3.82 3.07
N ILE A 609 33.46 4.00 2.12
CA ILE A 609 34.41 5.12 2.13
C ILE A 609 33.67 6.46 1.99
N VAL A 610 32.74 6.57 1.04
CA VAL A 610 31.94 7.80 0.86
C VAL A 610 31.18 8.14 2.14
N ARG A 611 30.53 7.17 2.78
CA ARG A 611 29.82 7.35 4.05
C ARG A 611 30.75 7.81 5.17
N MET A 612 31.91 7.18 5.33
CA MET A 612 32.92 7.58 6.32
C MET A 612 33.41 9.01 6.09
N CYS A 613 33.69 9.37 4.83
CA CYS A 613 34.13 10.71 4.45
C CYS A 613 33.03 11.76 4.65
N ARG A 614 31.76 11.41 4.45
CA ARG A 614 30.61 12.30 4.66
C ARG A 614 30.36 12.53 6.16
N ASP A 615 30.19 11.45 6.91
CA ASP A 615 29.68 11.48 8.28
C ASP A 615 30.80 11.84 9.31
N PHE A 616 32.07 11.56 8.96
CA PHE A 616 33.23 11.76 9.83
C PHE A 616 34.40 12.48 9.12
N SER A 617 34.08 13.45 8.26
CA SER A 617 35.07 14.23 7.48
C SER A 617 36.22 14.81 8.33
N ASP A 618 35.93 15.29 9.55
CA ASP A 618 36.95 15.83 10.48
C ASP A 618 38.02 14.79 10.86
N LEU A 619 37.62 13.53 11.05
CA LEU A 619 38.51 12.42 11.40
C LEU A 619 39.34 11.98 10.20
N MET A 620 38.80 12.13 8.99
CA MET A 620 39.41 11.71 7.73
C MET A 620 40.41 12.73 7.17
N LEU A 621 40.24 14.02 7.48
CA LEU A 621 41.07 15.12 6.97
C LEU A 621 42.59 14.91 7.14
N PRO A 622 43.11 14.43 8.30
CA PRO A 622 44.55 14.18 8.47
C PRO A 622 45.12 13.10 7.54
N CYS A 623 44.28 12.22 7.00
CA CYS A 623 44.66 11.16 6.07
C CYS A 623 44.40 11.53 4.60
N PHE A 624 44.02 12.78 4.31
CA PHE A 624 43.66 13.21 2.96
C PHE A 624 44.76 12.95 1.93
N ASP A 625 46.01 13.33 2.23
CA ASP A 625 47.12 13.18 1.27
C ASP A 625 47.38 11.70 0.95
N LEU A 626 47.34 10.83 1.96
CA LEU A 626 47.49 9.38 1.79
C LEU A 626 46.37 8.81 0.91
N MET A 627 45.12 9.19 1.16
CA MET A 627 43.98 8.76 0.36
C MET A 627 44.07 9.27 -1.07
N TYR A 628 44.44 10.55 -1.24
CA TYR A 628 44.53 11.18 -2.55
C TYR A 628 45.60 10.52 -3.43
N GLU A 629 46.78 10.25 -2.87
CA GLU A 629 47.83 9.50 -3.57
C GLU A 629 47.38 8.08 -3.92
N HIS A 630 46.68 7.40 -3.02
CA HIS A 630 46.21 6.05 -3.27
C HIS A 630 45.16 6.01 -4.40
N VAL A 631 44.18 6.93 -4.39
CA VAL A 631 43.19 7.07 -5.46
C VAL A 631 43.87 7.42 -6.79
N LYS A 632 44.87 8.31 -6.80
CA LYS A 632 45.67 8.61 -8.01
C LYS A 632 46.35 7.36 -8.57
N ARG A 633 46.93 6.50 -7.72
CA ARG A 633 47.52 5.22 -8.15
C ARG A 633 46.47 4.30 -8.76
N LEU A 634 45.29 4.19 -8.13
CA LEU A 634 44.19 3.39 -8.69
C LEU A 634 43.70 3.91 -10.04
N PHE A 635 43.81 5.22 -10.29
CA PHE A 635 43.36 5.85 -11.54
C PHE A 635 44.40 5.77 -12.66
N SER A 636 45.65 5.39 -12.37
CA SER A 636 46.69 5.23 -13.39
C SER A 636 46.43 4.07 -14.35
N ASP A 637 45.65 3.07 -13.91
CA ASP A 637 45.13 2.00 -14.75
C ASP A 637 43.69 2.35 -15.15
N GLU A 638 43.47 2.63 -16.44
CA GLU A 638 42.15 3.05 -16.94
C GLU A 638 41.12 1.91 -16.81
N LEU A 639 41.54 0.64 -16.83
CA LEU A 639 40.67 -0.53 -16.92
C LEU A 639 40.40 -1.21 -15.57
N LEU A 640 41.17 -0.89 -14.52
CA LEU A 640 41.07 -1.54 -13.20
C LEU A 640 39.75 -1.26 -12.46
N LEU A 641 39.21 -0.05 -12.60
CA LEU A 641 38.02 0.41 -11.88
C LEU A 641 36.87 0.71 -12.84
N THR A 642 35.66 0.40 -12.41
CA THR A 642 34.45 0.84 -13.12
C THR A 642 34.25 2.36 -12.99
N GLN A 643 33.49 2.95 -13.91
CA GLN A 643 33.22 4.40 -13.88
C GLN A 643 32.48 4.82 -12.60
N MET A 644 31.62 3.96 -12.07
CA MET A 644 30.91 4.20 -10.80
C MET A 644 31.86 4.14 -9.59
N GLU A 645 32.82 3.21 -9.58
CA GLU A 645 33.85 3.14 -8.52
C GLU A 645 34.76 4.37 -8.55
N LYS A 646 35.22 4.79 -9.74
CA LYS A 646 35.99 6.03 -9.90
C LYS A 646 35.21 7.24 -9.39
N CYS A 647 33.94 7.35 -9.77
CA CYS A 647 33.04 8.41 -9.32
C CYS A 647 32.89 8.44 -7.78
N ALA A 648 32.65 7.28 -7.15
CA ALA A 648 32.51 7.20 -5.70
C ALA A 648 33.79 7.63 -4.95
N LEU A 649 34.96 7.27 -5.45
CA LEU A 649 36.23 7.73 -4.88
C LEU A 649 36.45 9.24 -5.07
N ILE A 650 36.05 9.78 -6.21
CA ILE A 650 36.03 11.22 -6.45
C ILE A 650 35.09 11.92 -5.46
N GLU A 651 33.87 11.41 -5.25
CA GLU A 651 32.94 11.92 -4.24
C GLU A 651 33.55 11.94 -2.84
N ALA A 652 34.20 10.85 -2.43
CA ALA A 652 34.86 10.75 -1.13
C ALA A 652 35.95 11.81 -0.95
N LEU A 653 36.78 12.05 -1.97
CA LEU A 653 37.81 13.08 -1.92
C LEU A 653 37.21 14.49 -1.85
N ILE A 654 36.13 14.76 -2.60
CA ILE A 654 35.43 16.05 -2.57
C ILE A 654 34.85 16.30 -1.17
N LEU A 655 34.24 15.28 -0.56
CA LEU A 655 33.66 15.38 0.79
C LEU A 655 34.72 15.76 1.84
N ILE A 656 35.94 15.21 1.76
CA ILE A 656 37.04 15.61 2.64
C ILE A 656 37.51 17.03 2.31
N SER A 657 37.57 17.40 1.03
CA SER A 657 38.00 18.74 0.59
C SER A 657 37.09 19.87 1.09
N ASN A 658 35.81 19.59 1.33
CA ASN A 658 34.88 20.55 1.92
C ASN A 658 35.34 21.01 3.32
N GLN A 659 36.08 20.17 4.07
CA GLN A 659 36.61 20.51 5.40
C GLN A 659 37.89 21.34 5.37
N PHE A 660 38.43 21.68 4.19
CA PHE A 660 39.52 22.66 4.12
C PHE A 660 39.11 24.02 4.67
N ASN A 661 37.80 24.36 4.61
CA ASN A 661 37.27 25.64 5.04
C ASN A 661 37.99 26.86 4.39
N ASP A 662 38.53 26.67 3.17
CA ASP A 662 39.24 27.68 2.38
C ASP A 662 38.83 27.55 0.91
N TYR A 663 38.19 28.60 0.40
CA TYR A 663 37.68 28.69 -0.97
C TYR A 663 38.78 28.45 -2.02
N ASN A 664 39.96 29.04 -1.86
CA ASN A 664 41.03 28.95 -2.87
C ASN A 664 41.67 27.56 -2.88
N LYS A 665 41.86 26.97 -1.70
CA LYS A 665 42.42 25.63 -1.58
C LYS A 665 41.49 24.58 -2.17
N GLN A 666 40.19 24.66 -1.86
CA GLN A 666 39.18 23.77 -2.42
C GLN A 666 39.03 23.97 -3.94
N LYS A 667 39.04 25.23 -4.41
CA LYS A 667 39.02 25.56 -5.84
C LYS A 667 40.20 24.93 -6.59
N ALA A 668 41.42 25.11 -6.11
CA ALA A 668 42.62 24.56 -6.74
C ALA A 668 42.54 23.03 -6.86
N PHE A 669 42.07 22.36 -5.81
CA PHE A 669 41.86 20.91 -5.81
C PHE A 669 40.80 20.47 -6.82
N LEU A 670 39.64 21.14 -6.87
CA LEU A 670 38.57 20.80 -7.81
C LEU A 670 38.97 21.05 -9.27
N VAL A 671 39.74 22.11 -9.53
CA VAL A 671 40.30 22.39 -10.87
C VAL A 671 41.28 21.29 -11.28
N GLU A 672 42.20 20.88 -10.40
CA GLU A 672 43.12 19.76 -10.68
C GLU A 672 42.34 18.47 -10.99
N LEU A 673 41.35 18.14 -10.17
CA LEU A 673 40.51 16.96 -10.32
C LEU A 673 39.71 16.95 -11.63
N MET A 674 39.17 18.11 -12.02
CA MET A 674 38.31 18.26 -13.21
C MET A 674 39.08 18.51 -14.51
N THR A 675 40.39 18.75 -14.46
CA THR A 675 41.20 19.07 -15.65
C THR A 675 41.10 17.98 -16.74
N PRO A 676 41.24 16.67 -16.43
CA PRO A 676 41.11 15.61 -17.44
C PRO A 676 39.71 15.58 -18.08
N VAL A 677 38.66 15.73 -17.27
CA VAL A 677 37.27 15.72 -17.72
C VAL A 677 36.98 16.95 -18.58
N THR A 678 37.47 18.12 -18.19
CA THR A 678 37.29 19.38 -18.92
C THR A 678 37.96 19.32 -20.30
N ALA A 679 39.20 18.81 -20.36
CA ALA A 679 39.93 18.65 -21.62
C ALA A 679 39.20 17.71 -22.59
N GLN A 680 38.62 16.62 -22.08
CA GLN A 680 37.89 15.65 -22.88
C GLN A 680 36.49 16.15 -23.30
N TRP A 681 35.73 16.70 -22.36
CA TRP A 681 34.35 17.17 -22.57
C TRP A 681 34.27 18.36 -23.51
N LEU A 682 35.27 19.25 -23.49
CA LEU A 682 35.36 20.41 -24.37
C LEU A 682 36.14 20.15 -25.67
N SER A 683 36.59 18.91 -25.91
CA SER A 683 37.28 18.55 -27.14
C SER A 683 36.39 18.72 -28.37
N GLY A 684 37.01 19.04 -29.51
CA GLY A 684 36.28 19.23 -30.78
C GLY A 684 35.55 17.99 -31.27
N GLU A 685 36.07 16.80 -30.96
CA GLU A 685 35.43 15.52 -31.26
C GLU A 685 34.19 15.31 -30.37
N MET A 686 34.34 15.41 -29.05
CA MET A 686 33.23 15.23 -28.10
C MET A 686 32.12 16.25 -28.36
N LYS A 687 32.45 17.51 -28.66
CA LYS A 687 31.46 18.51 -29.04
C LYS A 687 30.64 18.09 -30.27
N ARG A 688 31.22 17.43 -31.28
CA ARG A 688 30.42 16.94 -32.42
C ARG A 688 29.51 15.77 -31.99
N VAL A 689 30.05 14.85 -31.22
CA VAL A 689 29.34 13.67 -30.72
C VAL A 689 28.13 14.05 -29.85
N LEU A 690 28.27 15.03 -28.95
CA LEU A 690 27.20 15.43 -28.04
C LEU A 690 26.10 16.26 -28.71
N TRP A 691 26.39 16.90 -29.86
CA TRP A 691 25.48 17.84 -30.51
C TRP A 691 24.69 17.22 -31.68
N ASP A 692 25.22 16.17 -32.32
CA ASP A 692 24.57 15.49 -33.45
C ASP A 692 24.12 14.07 -33.06
N PRO A 693 22.81 13.75 -33.11
CA PRO A 693 22.28 12.41 -32.83
C PRO A 693 22.91 11.30 -33.68
N ALA A 694 23.25 11.56 -34.95
CA ALA A 694 23.86 10.54 -35.80
C ALA A 694 25.30 10.21 -35.35
N ALA A 695 26.11 11.26 -35.12
CA ALA A 695 27.45 11.10 -34.57
C ALA A 695 27.45 10.42 -33.19
N PHE A 696 26.46 10.72 -32.34
CA PHE A 696 26.29 10.08 -31.04
C PHE A 696 26.05 8.57 -31.16
N LEU A 697 25.09 8.15 -32.00
CA LEU A 697 24.76 6.74 -32.21
C LEU A 697 25.96 5.95 -32.76
N ALA A 698 26.72 6.53 -33.70
CA ALA A 698 27.94 5.95 -34.25
C ALA A 698 29.08 5.83 -33.22
N TYR A 699 29.23 6.84 -32.36
CA TYR A 699 30.26 6.84 -31.32
C TYR A 699 30.00 5.79 -30.23
N VAL A 700 28.72 5.62 -29.86
CA VAL A 700 28.22 4.65 -28.88
C VAL A 700 28.11 3.23 -29.47
N GLY A 701 27.98 3.11 -30.80
CA GLY A 701 27.88 1.84 -31.53
C GLY A 701 26.47 1.24 -31.57
N ALA A 702 25.42 2.08 -31.49
CA ALA A 702 24.02 1.62 -31.56
C ALA A 702 23.51 1.41 -32.99
N ASP A 703 24.22 1.94 -33.99
CA ASP A 703 24.00 1.80 -35.43
C ASP A 703 24.71 0.57 -36.04
N GLN A 704 25.59 -0.09 -35.28
CA GLN A 704 26.36 -1.25 -35.72
C GLN A 704 25.64 -2.56 -35.37
N VAL A 705 25.61 -3.49 -36.32
CA VAL A 705 25.15 -4.88 -36.07
C VAL A 705 26.24 -5.58 -35.28
N ASN A 706 25.88 -6.24 -34.18
CA ASN A 706 26.88 -6.90 -33.35
C ASN A 706 27.43 -8.16 -34.06
N CYS A 707 28.64 -8.07 -34.62
CA CYS A 707 29.37 -9.23 -35.10
C CYS A 707 30.22 -9.75 -33.93
N GLU A 708 30.14 -11.05 -33.62
CA GLU A 708 30.85 -11.73 -32.51
C GLU A 708 32.39 -11.63 -32.54
N SER A 709 32.98 -10.78 -33.40
CA SER A 709 34.40 -10.51 -33.57
C SER A 709 34.80 -9.15 -32.98
N GLY A 710 35.32 -9.14 -31.74
CA GLY A 710 36.37 -8.24 -31.20
C GLY A 710 36.27 -6.71 -31.38
N THR A 711 35.17 -6.17 -31.90
CA THR A 711 34.98 -4.73 -32.20
C THR A 711 34.26 -3.98 -31.07
N GLU A 712 33.73 -4.71 -30.07
CA GLU A 712 33.07 -4.13 -28.90
C GLU A 712 34.01 -3.32 -27.99
N ASP A 713 35.32 -3.56 -28.03
CA ASP A 713 36.26 -2.93 -27.10
C ASP A 713 36.29 -1.40 -27.28
N GLN A 714 36.31 -0.90 -28.52
CA GLN A 714 36.42 0.55 -28.75
C GLN A 714 35.11 1.30 -28.49
N THR A 715 33.97 0.78 -28.93
CA THR A 715 32.66 1.41 -28.66
C THR A 715 32.28 1.30 -27.18
N GLY A 716 32.69 0.21 -26.50
CA GLY A 716 32.61 0.06 -25.06
C GLY A 716 33.40 1.13 -24.30
N ILE A 717 34.67 1.35 -24.69
CA ILE A 717 35.52 2.41 -24.12
C ILE A 717 34.91 3.80 -24.36
N ASN A 718 34.38 4.05 -25.56
CA ASN A 718 33.70 5.31 -25.90
C ASN A 718 32.49 5.60 -24.98
N ARG A 719 31.63 4.60 -24.76
CA ARG A 719 30.51 4.69 -23.80
C ARG A 719 30.99 4.96 -22.38
N ALA A 720 31.99 4.21 -21.94
CA ALA A 720 32.63 4.37 -20.63
C ALA A 720 33.21 5.78 -20.41
N ARG A 721 33.81 6.37 -21.45
CA ARG A 721 34.35 7.74 -21.44
C ARG A 721 33.27 8.80 -21.24
N ILE A 722 32.14 8.70 -21.95
CA ILE A 722 31.00 9.61 -21.77
C ILE A 722 30.44 9.46 -20.35
N SER A 723 30.19 8.22 -19.90
CA SER A 723 29.70 7.94 -18.55
C SER A 723 30.65 8.49 -17.48
N PHE A 724 31.97 8.34 -17.63
CA PHE A 724 32.94 8.87 -16.69
C PHE A 724 32.88 10.39 -16.57
N CYS A 725 32.78 11.11 -17.70
CA CYS A 725 32.64 12.57 -17.69
C CYS A 725 31.37 13.00 -16.97
N VAL A 726 30.23 12.41 -17.32
CA VAL A 726 28.92 12.72 -16.73
C VAL A 726 28.90 12.41 -15.24
N TYR A 727 29.35 11.23 -14.82
CA TYR A 727 29.39 10.86 -13.40
C TYR A 727 30.35 11.76 -12.59
N THR A 728 31.49 12.16 -13.15
CA THR A 728 32.41 13.06 -12.45
C THR A 728 31.82 14.47 -12.30
N ILE A 729 31.17 15.01 -13.33
CA ILE A 729 30.43 16.28 -13.24
C ILE A 729 29.33 16.16 -12.16
N MET A 730 28.60 15.06 -12.15
CA MET A 730 27.56 14.78 -11.16
C MET A 730 28.11 14.72 -9.72
N ALA A 731 29.23 14.03 -9.50
CA ALA A 731 29.89 13.96 -8.20
C ALA A 731 30.27 15.34 -7.66
N VAL A 732 30.87 16.19 -8.51
CA VAL A 732 31.24 17.56 -8.14
C VAL A 732 30.01 18.40 -7.81
N VAL A 733 28.98 18.37 -8.68
CA VAL A 733 27.75 19.14 -8.47
C VAL A 733 27.02 18.68 -7.21
N LYS A 734 27.02 17.38 -6.92
CA LYS A 734 26.32 16.80 -5.77
C LYS A 734 27.05 17.06 -4.44
N ARG A 735 28.39 16.99 -4.43
CA ARG A 735 29.17 16.96 -3.17
C ARG A 735 29.95 18.22 -2.84
N ALA A 736 30.31 19.06 -3.81
CA ALA A 736 31.05 20.29 -3.54
C ALA A 736 30.13 21.32 -2.87
N ARG A 737 30.46 21.71 -1.64
CA ARG A 737 29.69 22.66 -0.82
C ARG A 737 30.62 23.58 -0.04
N TRP A 738 30.13 24.76 0.31
CA TRP A 738 30.74 25.64 1.31
C TRP A 738 30.43 25.16 2.73
N PRO A 739 31.14 25.67 3.76
CA PRO A 739 30.89 25.29 5.16
C PRO A 739 29.48 25.68 5.62
N ALA A 740 28.82 24.79 6.37
CA ALA A 740 27.49 25.06 6.93
C ALA A 740 27.49 26.11 8.05
N ASP A 741 28.63 26.29 8.75
CA ASP A 741 28.81 27.37 9.73
C ASP A 741 29.06 28.71 9.00
N PRO A 742 28.17 29.71 9.14
CA PRO A 742 28.30 31.01 8.46
C PRO A 742 29.62 31.72 8.80
N GLU A 743 30.14 31.55 10.02
CA GLU A 743 31.40 32.16 10.42
C GLU A 743 32.61 31.47 9.80
N ALA A 744 32.58 30.14 9.66
CA ALA A 744 33.57 29.40 8.88
C ALA A 744 33.53 29.80 7.40
N ALA A 745 32.33 29.95 6.81
CA ALA A 745 32.18 30.39 5.42
C ALA A 745 32.75 31.80 5.18
N LYS A 746 32.54 32.73 6.11
CA LYS A 746 33.15 34.08 6.07
C LYS A 746 34.67 34.02 6.17
N ARG A 747 35.22 33.29 7.15
CA ARG A 747 36.68 33.13 7.32
C ARG A 747 37.34 32.48 6.10
N GLY A 748 36.66 31.51 5.50
CA GLY A 748 37.10 30.79 4.30
C GLY A 748 36.89 31.53 2.98
N ASN A 749 36.38 32.76 3.00
CA ASN A 749 36.12 33.59 1.81
C ASN A 749 35.07 32.99 0.86
N PHE A 750 34.05 32.30 1.38
CA PHE A 750 32.93 31.74 0.60
C PHE A 750 31.75 32.71 0.46
N LEU A 751 31.67 33.76 1.27
CA LEU A 751 30.61 34.76 1.20
C LEU A 751 30.92 35.79 0.10
N ALA A 752 30.07 35.86 -0.91
CA ALA A 752 30.19 36.82 -2.02
C ALA A 752 29.45 38.14 -1.76
N GLY A 753 28.36 38.11 -0.99
CA GLY A 753 27.54 39.30 -0.71
C GLY A 753 26.28 38.99 0.13
N TYR A 754 25.31 39.90 0.07
CA TYR A 754 23.98 39.75 0.68
C TYR A 754 22.89 40.13 -0.33
N THR A 755 21.73 39.48 -0.28
CA THR A 755 20.56 39.81 -1.09
C THR A 755 19.90 41.12 -0.62
N THR A 756 18.95 41.62 -1.41
CA THR A 756 18.09 42.77 -1.08
C THR A 756 17.34 42.61 0.25
N ASP A 757 16.97 41.38 0.60
CA ASP A 757 16.32 41.00 1.87
C ASP A 757 17.32 40.70 3.02
N GLY A 758 18.62 40.83 2.78
CA GLY A 758 19.67 40.61 3.78
C GLY A 758 20.13 39.16 3.96
N ALA A 759 19.76 38.23 3.08
CA ALA A 759 20.23 36.85 3.11
C ALA A 759 21.67 36.74 2.56
N PRO A 760 22.55 35.90 3.15
CA PRO A 760 23.93 35.74 2.66
C PRO A 760 23.96 35.04 1.30
N ILE A 761 24.83 35.52 0.41
CA ILE A 761 25.09 34.95 -0.92
C ILE A 761 26.42 34.20 -0.86
N TYR A 762 26.39 32.90 -1.09
CA TYR A 762 27.60 32.08 -1.12
C TYR A 762 28.07 31.85 -2.56
N ARG A 763 29.38 31.67 -2.73
CA ARG A 763 29.98 31.25 -4.00
C ARG A 763 30.55 29.85 -3.87
N ASN A 764 30.30 29.02 -4.88
CA ASN A 764 30.83 27.66 -4.90
C ASN A 764 32.20 27.61 -5.61
N PRO A 765 33.23 26.97 -5.03
CA PRO A 765 34.52 26.76 -5.70
C PRO A 765 34.45 26.06 -7.07
N CYS A 766 33.38 25.30 -7.34
CA CYS A 766 33.22 24.58 -8.61
C CYS A 766 32.60 25.41 -9.75
N ALA A 767 32.08 26.62 -9.48
CA ALA A 767 31.30 27.40 -10.45
C ALA A 767 32.06 27.71 -11.75
N GLU A 768 33.29 28.23 -11.64
CA GLU A 768 34.11 28.58 -12.80
C GLU A 768 34.45 27.38 -13.70
N THR A 769 34.60 26.20 -13.09
CA THR A 769 34.90 24.96 -13.82
C THR A 769 33.65 24.34 -14.44
N LEU A 770 32.48 24.47 -13.82
CA LEU A 770 31.24 23.83 -14.26
C LEU A 770 30.48 24.62 -15.32
N CYS A 771 30.42 25.95 -15.20
CA CYS A 771 29.67 26.79 -16.15
C CYS A 771 30.07 26.55 -17.63
N PRO A 772 31.36 26.39 -17.98
CA PRO A 772 31.76 26.06 -19.35
C PRO A 772 31.31 24.68 -19.86
N LEU A 773 31.00 23.73 -18.96
CA LEU A 773 30.60 22.36 -19.31
C LEU A 773 29.09 22.26 -19.60
N LEU A 774 28.29 23.18 -19.05
CA LEU A 774 26.83 23.19 -19.13
C LEU A 774 26.28 23.20 -20.58
N PRO A 775 26.82 23.99 -21.54
CA PRO A 775 26.32 23.96 -22.92
C PRO A 775 26.41 22.59 -23.58
N ASN A 776 27.49 21.84 -23.33
CA ASN A 776 27.66 20.48 -23.85
C ASN A 776 26.76 19.47 -23.13
N LEU A 777 26.47 19.68 -21.83
CA LEU A 777 25.47 18.89 -21.10
C LEU A 777 24.07 19.10 -21.66
N LEU A 778 23.67 20.35 -21.88
CA LEU A 778 22.36 20.69 -22.49
C LEU A 778 22.26 20.18 -23.93
N ALA A 779 23.36 20.17 -24.68
CA ALA A 779 23.41 19.56 -26.01
C ALA A 779 23.22 18.03 -25.92
N LEU A 780 23.86 17.36 -24.97
CA LEU A 780 23.66 15.93 -24.75
C LEU A 780 22.21 15.60 -24.37
N ILE A 781 21.59 16.35 -23.46
CA ILE A 781 20.18 16.18 -23.08
C ILE A 781 19.25 16.32 -24.30
N ARG A 782 19.51 17.34 -25.14
CA ARG A 782 18.78 17.54 -26.40
C ARG A 782 18.95 16.35 -27.34
N THR A 783 20.18 15.88 -27.50
CA THR A 783 20.50 14.72 -28.34
C THR A 783 19.79 13.48 -27.85
N LEU A 784 19.85 13.17 -26.55
CA LEU A 784 19.17 12.02 -25.94
C LEU A 784 17.65 12.08 -26.13
N SER A 785 17.04 13.26 -26.00
CA SER A 785 15.60 13.43 -26.25
C SER A 785 15.25 13.27 -27.73
N SER A 786 16.14 13.67 -28.63
CA SER A 786 15.98 13.52 -30.08
C SER A 786 16.12 12.07 -30.57
N LEU A 787 16.74 11.17 -29.79
CA LEU A 787 16.91 9.76 -30.16
C LEU A 787 15.56 9.02 -30.32
N PHE A 788 14.51 9.51 -29.66
CA PHE A 788 13.16 8.94 -29.73
C PHE A 788 12.38 9.38 -30.98
N LEU A 789 12.95 10.27 -31.81
CA LEU A 789 12.32 10.63 -33.09
C LEU A 789 12.38 9.45 -34.08
N PRO A 790 11.33 9.24 -34.90
CA PRO A 790 11.26 8.13 -35.84
C PRO A 790 12.48 8.03 -36.79
N GLU A 791 13.03 9.18 -37.19
CA GLU A 791 14.21 9.26 -38.05
C GLU A 791 15.48 8.69 -37.40
N ASN A 792 15.63 8.84 -36.08
CA ASN A 792 16.77 8.33 -35.31
C ASN A 792 16.55 6.87 -34.88
N LEU A 793 15.31 6.48 -34.59
CA LEU A 793 14.95 5.08 -34.35
C LEU A 793 15.27 4.20 -35.57
N ALA A 794 15.04 4.71 -36.79
CA ALA A 794 15.39 4.03 -38.03
C ALA A 794 16.91 3.88 -38.28
N ARG A 795 17.76 4.58 -37.53
CA ARG A 795 19.23 4.48 -37.62
C ARG A 795 19.80 3.38 -36.73
N LEU A 796 19.00 2.83 -35.82
CA LEU A 796 19.43 1.72 -34.97
C LEU A 796 19.69 0.47 -35.80
N SER A 797 20.65 -0.34 -35.36
CA SER A 797 20.86 -1.66 -35.97
C SER A 797 19.75 -2.63 -35.57
N ASN A 798 19.57 -3.68 -36.36
CA ASN A 798 18.61 -4.76 -36.06
C ASN A 798 18.85 -5.42 -34.68
N THR A 799 20.06 -5.31 -34.12
CA THR A 799 20.39 -5.83 -32.79
C THR A 799 19.82 -4.95 -31.67
N PHE A 800 19.74 -3.63 -31.89
CA PHE A 800 19.38 -2.64 -30.87
C PHE A 800 17.99 -2.02 -31.07
N THR A 801 17.13 -2.63 -31.88
CA THR A 801 15.76 -2.14 -32.16
C THR A 801 14.95 -1.84 -30.88
N ASN A 802 15.12 -2.66 -29.84
CA ASN A 802 14.37 -2.56 -28.57
C ASN A 802 15.18 -1.88 -27.45
N VAL A 803 16.24 -1.15 -27.78
CA VAL A 803 17.16 -0.56 -26.78
C VAL A 803 16.54 0.55 -25.93
N TYR A 804 15.42 1.11 -26.38
CA TYR A 804 14.69 2.16 -25.66
C TYR A 804 13.44 1.65 -24.94
N ASP A 805 13.16 0.34 -25.02
CA ASP A 805 12.07 -0.27 -24.27
C ASP A 805 12.37 -0.31 -22.77
N ILE A 806 11.31 -0.44 -21.97
CA ILE A 806 11.41 -0.62 -20.52
C ILE A 806 12.21 -1.90 -20.24
N MET A 807 13.16 -1.84 -19.30
CA MET A 807 13.91 -3.03 -18.89
C MET A 807 12.99 -4.04 -18.21
N ASP A 808 13.22 -5.34 -18.40
CA ASP A 808 12.32 -6.37 -17.84
C ASP A 808 12.26 -6.33 -16.30
N VAL A 809 13.34 -5.93 -15.64
CA VAL A 809 13.37 -5.70 -14.19
C VAL A 809 12.42 -4.57 -13.79
N GLU A 810 12.39 -3.48 -14.55
CA GLU A 810 11.49 -2.33 -14.33
C GLU A 810 10.04 -2.71 -14.65
N LYS A 811 9.79 -3.49 -15.72
CA LYS A 811 8.45 -3.99 -16.05
C LYS A 811 7.87 -4.82 -14.91
N ASN A 812 8.64 -5.76 -14.38
CA ASN A 812 8.23 -6.61 -13.26
C ASN A 812 7.94 -5.79 -12.00
N PHE A 813 8.78 -4.80 -11.70
CA PHE A 813 8.55 -3.89 -10.57
C PHE A 813 7.23 -3.12 -10.72
N VAL A 814 6.92 -2.67 -11.93
CA VAL A 814 5.71 -1.90 -12.23
C VAL A 814 4.46 -2.75 -12.10
N LEU A 815 4.53 -4.01 -12.52
CA LEU A 815 3.44 -4.98 -12.38
C LEU A 815 3.29 -5.55 -10.96
N GLY A 816 4.22 -5.24 -10.04
CA GLY A 816 4.25 -5.84 -8.71
C GLY A 816 4.67 -7.31 -8.72
N VAL A 817 5.26 -7.80 -9.81
CA VAL A 817 5.75 -9.17 -9.94
C VAL A 817 7.05 -9.31 -9.15
N VAL A 818 7.08 -10.28 -8.24
CA VAL A 818 8.24 -10.52 -7.39
C VAL A 818 9.42 -11.00 -8.23
N GLN A 819 10.59 -10.41 -7.98
CA GLN A 819 11.81 -10.73 -8.73
C GLN A 819 12.32 -12.14 -8.37
N PRO A 820 12.83 -12.91 -9.34
CA PRO A 820 13.38 -14.24 -9.09
C PRO A 820 14.59 -14.17 -8.16
N VAL A 821 14.71 -15.16 -7.28
CA VAL A 821 15.88 -15.31 -6.39
C VAL A 821 17.07 -15.80 -7.23
N LEU A 822 17.83 -14.86 -7.79
CA LEU A 822 19.00 -15.18 -8.61
C LEU A 822 20.19 -15.58 -7.75
N ASP A 823 20.89 -16.66 -8.13
CA ASP A 823 22.17 -17.00 -7.53
C ASP A 823 23.23 -15.96 -7.92
N ALA A 824 23.93 -15.42 -6.93
CA ALA A 824 24.80 -14.26 -7.05
C ALA A 824 26.08 -14.54 -7.87
N TYR A 825 26.39 -15.82 -8.10
CA TYR A 825 27.61 -16.29 -8.76
C TYR A 825 27.40 -16.76 -10.21
N ASP A 826 26.20 -17.25 -10.55
CA ASP A 826 25.91 -17.83 -11.89
C ASP A 826 25.36 -16.81 -12.90
N THR A 827 24.93 -15.63 -12.46
CA THR A 827 24.28 -14.66 -13.34
C THR A 827 25.23 -13.50 -13.72
N PRO A 828 25.53 -13.29 -15.01
CA PRO A 828 26.26 -12.09 -15.44
C PRO A 828 25.44 -10.84 -15.12
N VAL A 829 26.13 -9.72 -14.84
CA VAL A 829 25.51 -8.43 -14.47
C VAL A 829 24.49 -7.94 -15.50
N TYR A 830 24.74 -8.24 -16.78
CA TYR A 830 23.78 -8.07 -17.87
C TYR A 830 23.71 -9.39 -18.61
N ARG A 831 22.50 -9.90 -18.85
CA ARG A 831 22.27 -11.16 -19.56
C ARG A 831 22.52 -11.02 -21.06
N THR A 832 22.28 -9.82 -21.60
CA THR A 832 22.45 -9.53 -23.03
C THR A 832 23.17 -8.20 -23.27
N VAL A 833 23.73 -8.05 -24.47
CA VAL A 833 24.35 -6.78 -24.90
C VAL A 833 23.29 -5.67 -25.03
N VAL A 834 22.05 -6.03 -25.39
CA VAL A 834 20.91 -5.09 -25.44
C VAL A 834 20.59 -4.56 -24.05
N GLU A 835 20.54 -5.41 -23.03
CA GLU A 835 20.28 -5.00 -21.65
C GLU A 835 21.39 -4.07 -21.11
N ARG A 836 22.65 -4.34 -21.46
CA ARG A 836 23.77 -3.45 -21.13
C ARG A 836 23.60 -2.07 -21.78
N MET A 837 23.15 -2.03 -23.02
CA MET A 837 22.93 -0.79 -23.76
C MET A 837 21.70 -0.03 -23.22
N GLN A 838 20.60 -0.73 -22.90
CA GLN A 838 19.43 -0.18 -22.20
C GLN A 838 19.86 0.48 -20.88
N GLY A 839 20.63 -0.24 -20.05
CA GLY A 839 21.16 0.27 -18.78
C GLY A 839 22.07 1.49 -18.95
N PHE A 840 22.88 1.54 -20.00
CA PHE A 840 23.71 2.71 -20.35
C PHE A 840 22.84 3.92 -20.68
N PHE A 841 21.86 3.78 -21.60
CA PHE A 841 20.96 4.88 -21.96
C PHE A 841 20.12 5.36 -20.77
N SER A 842 19.59 4.44 -19.96
CA SER A 842 18.87 4.78 -18.73
C SER A 842 19.73 5.60 -17.77
N SER A 843 20.89 5.06 -17.41
CA SER A 843 21.77 5.69 -16.42
C SER A 843 22.29 7.03 -16.91
N LEU A 844 22.61 7.14 -18.20
CA LEU A 844 23.09 8.38 -18.81
C LEU A 844 22.00 9.46 -18.82
N TYR A 845 20.77 9.11 -19.21
CA TYR A 845 19.63 10.01 -19.21
C TYR A 845 19.37 10.55 -17.79
N ASP A 846 19.20 9.64 -16.82
CA ASP A 846 18.91 10.00 -15.44
C ASP A 846 20.02 10.86 -14.82
N SER A 847 21.30 10.52 -15.07
CA SER A 847 22.45 11.28 -14.56
C SER A 847 22.53 12.69 -15.13
N CYS A 848 22.20 12.89 -16.41
CA CYS A 848 22.18 14.23 -17.00
C CYS A 848 21.12 15.13 -16.33
N TYR A 849 19.94 14.58 -16.07
CA TYR A 849 18.88 15.30 -15.37
C TYR A 849 19.19 15.53 -13.88
N GLN A 850 19.88 14.59 -13.22
CA GLN A 850 20.38 14.78 -11.86
C GLN A 850 21.43 15.90 -11.77
N ILE A 851 22.31 16.04 -12.76
CA ILE A 851 23.25 17.17 -12.83
C ILE A 851 22.49 18.49 -12.97
N LEU A 852 21.56 18.57 -13.93
CA LEU A 852 20.78 19.78 -14.16
C LEU A 852 19.94 20.17 -12.93
N GLY A 853 19.36 19.18 -12.24
CA GLY A 853 18.65 19.40 -10.99
C GLY A 853 19.57 19.97 -9.90
N ASN A 854 20.70 19.30 -9.63
CA ASN A 854 21.56 19.69 -8.51
C ASN A 854 22.36 20.97 -8.78
N ALA A 855 22.53 21.37 -10.05
CA ALA A 855 23.24 22.59 -10.43
C ALA A 855 22.67 23.85 -9.76
N GLY A 856 21.33 23.97 -9.66
CA GLY A 856 20.69 25.11 -9.01
C GLY A 856 21.03 25.26 -7.53
N SER A 857 21.01 24.15 -6.77
CA SER A 857 21.40 24.13 -5.34
C SER A 857 22.90 24.33 -5.12
N CYS A 858 23.72 23.89 -6.08
CA CYS A 858 25.16 23.89 -5.97
C CYS A 858 25.77 25.26 -6.30
N LEU A 859 25.25 25.93 -7.33
CA LEU A 859 25.79 27.18 -7.86
C LEU A 859 24.97 28.41 -7.47
N GLU A 860 23.74 28.23 -6.99
CA GLU A 860 22.81 29.30 -6.62
C GLU A 860 22.75 30.42 -7.68
N GLN A 861 23.16 31.63 -7.33
CA GLN A 861 23.11 32.81 -8.21
C GLN A 861 23.95 32.65 -9.48
N ASP A 862 25.10 31.96 -9.42
CA ASP A 862 25.97 31.77 -10.58
C ASP A 862 25.29 30.93 -11.67
N PHE A 863 24.31 30.10 -11.31
CA PHE A 863 23.49 29.36 -12.26
C PHE A 863 22.27 30.15 -12.69
N TYR A 864 21.50 30.73 -11.76
CA TYR A 864 20.27 31.47 -12.10
C TYR A 864 20.51 32.77 -12.87
N ALA A 865 21.71 33.36 -12.76
CA ALA A 865 22.10 34.57 -13.49
C ALA A 865 22.57 34.29 -14.93
N ILE A 866 22.60 33.03 -15.40
CA ILE A 866 22.98 32.71 -16.78
C ILE A 866 21.96 33.32 -17.76
N GLU A 867 22.43 34.14 -18.69
CA GLU A 867 21.59 34.79 -19.70
C GLU A 867 20.87 33.75 -20.58
N GLY A 868 19.55 33.89 -20.69
CA GLY A 868 18.72 33.00 -21.50
C GLY A 868 18.59 31.57 -20.96
N LEU A 869 18.88 31.32 -19.68
CA LEU A 869 18.83 29.97 -19.09
C LEU A 869 17.49 29.26 -19.31
N ALA A 870 16.37 29.97 -19.14
CA ALA A 870 15.03 29.40 -19.36
C ALA A 870 14.87 28.86 -20.79
N GLU A 871 15.25 29.66 -21.79
CA GLU A 871 15.19 29.29 -23.20
C GLU A 871 16.13 28.13 -23.52
N GLN A 872 17.33 28.10 -22.93
CA GLN A 872 18.29 27.02 -23.09
C GLN A 872 17.78 25.70 -22.50
N ILE A 873 17.16 25.73 -21.31
CA ILE A 873 16.58 24.53 -20.69
C ILE A 873 15.37 24.06 -21.50
N VAL A 874 14.44 24.94 -21.88
CA VAL A 874 13.28 24.57 -22.71
C VAL A 874 13.74 23.98 -24.04
N GLY A 875 14.71 24.62 -24.71
CA GLY A 875 15.27 24.20 -25.99
C GLY A 875 16.12 22.94 -25.95
N SER A 876 16.36 22.36 -24.77
CA SER A 876 17.15 21.14 -24.59
C SER A 876 16.38 20.03 -23.84
N ALA A 877 15.91 20.31 -22.62
CA ALA A 877 15.26 19.34 -21.74
C ALA A 877 13.79 19.08 -22.09
N PHE A 878 13.08 20.08 -22.63
CA PHE A 878 11.65 19.98 -22.94
C PHE A 878 11.36 19.92 -24.44
N ILE A 879 12.37 19.54 -25.23
CA ILE A 879 12.21 19.31 -26.66
C ILE A 879 11.64 17.91 -26.92
N HIS A 880 10.80 17.77 -27.94
CA HIS A 880 10.27 16.46 -28.39
C HIS A 880 9.57 15.63 -27.29
N LEU A 881 8.91 16.29 -26.32
CA LEU A 881 8.17 15.61 -25.24
C LEU A 881 7.02 14.71 -25.76
N ASP A 882 6.54 14.93 -26.99
CA ASP A 882 5.54 14.08 -27.65
C ASP A 882 6.07 12.67 -27.95
N SER A 883 7.34 12.56 -28.39
CA SER A 883 7.95 11.27 -28.75
C SER A 883 8.53 10.49 -27.58
N LEU A 884 8.68 11.14 -26.41
CA LEU A 884 9.20 10.46 -25.21
C LEU A 884 8.18 9.43 -24.68
N PRO A 885 8.61 8.22 -24.31
CA PRO A 885 7.74 7.24 -23.66
C PRO A 885 7.46 7.60 -22.19
N ASP A 886 6.36 7.10 -21.65
CA ASP A 886 5.87 7.46 -20.30
C ASP A 886 6.88 7.14 -19.19
N HIS A 887 7.63 6.04 -19.30
CA HIS A 887 8.65 5.67 -18.31
C HIS A 887 9.81 6.68 -18.23
N ARG A 888 10.24 7.27 -19.36
CA ARG A 888 11.29 8.32 -19.37
C ARG A 888 10.76 9.66 -18.93
N LEU A 889 9.54 10.00 -19.36
CA LEU A 889 8.88 11.22 -18.90
C LEU A 889 8.67 11.17 -17.39
N ARG A 890 8.31 10.01 -16.84
CA ARG A 890 8.22 9.79 -15.39
C ARG A 890 9.55 10.03 -14.70
N SER A 891 10.65 9.42 -15.17
CA SER A 891 11.98 9.65 -14.58
C SER A 891 12.39 11.13 -14.64
N LEU A 892 12.13 11.81 -15.76
CA LEU A 892 12.37 13.24 -15.91
C LEU A 892 11.59 14.04 -14.86
N LEU A 893 10.28 13.81 -14.72
CA LEU A 893 9.45 14.54 -13.75
C LEU A 893 9.86 14.24 -12.30
N HIS A 894 10.17 12.98 -12.00
CA HIS A 894 10.59 12.57 -10.67
C HIS A 894 11.94 13.22 -10.29
N ILE A 895 12.96 13.10 -11.15
CA ILE A 895 14.30 13.63 -10.89
C ILE A 895 14.30 15.16 -10.91
N LEU A 896 13.79 15.76 -11.98
CA LEU A 896 13.81 17.22 -12.11
C LEU A 896 12.86 17.83 -11.11
N CYS A 897 11.59 17.43 -11.04
CA CYS A 897 10.58 18.22 -10.34
C CYS A 897 10.37 17.80 -8.89
N HIS A 898 10.33 16.50 -8.60
CA HIS A 898 10.02 15.98 -7.26
C HIS A 898 11.24 15.97 -6.33
N GLN A 899 12.35 15.35 -6.76
CA GLN A 899 13.51 15.14 -5.90
C GLN A 899 14.40 16.39 -5.78
N ILE A 900 14.45 17.24 -6.81
CA ILE A 900 15.47 18.29 -6.88
C ILE A 900 14.90 19.69 -7.09
N TRP A 901 14.10 19.97 -8.12
CA TRP A 901 13.70 21.34 -8.42
C TRP A 901 12.78 21.93 -7.37
N ILE A 902 11.69 21.30 -6.93
CA ILE A 902 10.75 22.09 -6.12
C ILE A 902 11.20 22.26 -4.66
N PRO A 903 11.71 21.23 -3.96
CA PRO A 903 12.23 21.43 -2.61
C PRO A 903 13.45 22.38 -2.60
N GLN A 904 14.41 22.20 -3.51
CA GLN A 904 15.66 22.98 -3.48
C GLN A 904 15.58 24.28 -4.28
N LEU A 905 14.76 24.42 -5.33
CA LEU A 905 14.62 25.66 -6.11
C LEU A 905 13.49 26.54 -5.55
N ALA A 906 12.41 26.01 -4.96
CA ALA A 906 11.46 26.90 -4.24
C ALA A 906 12.09 27.50 -2.97
N ILE A 907 13.04 26.79 -2.34
CA ILE A 907 13.81 27.28 -1.18
C ILE A 907 15.05 28.08 -1.60
N SER A 908 15.77 27.69 -2.65
CA SER A 908 17.07 28.29 -3.04
C SER A 908 17.04 29.13 -4.33
N CYS A 909 15.96 29.15 -5.10
CA CYS A 909 15.77 30.15 -6.17
C CYS A 909 15.28 31.45 -5.52
N PRO A 910 16.03 32.55 -5.64
CA PRO A 910 15.57 33.84 -5.16
C PRO A 910 14.24 34.22 -5.81
N HIS A 911 13.36 34.88 -5.03
CA HIS A 911 12.06 35.37 -5.52
C HIS A 911 12.16 36.23 -6.79
N GLU A 912 13.31 36.86 -7.01
CA GLU A 912 13.64 37.69 -8.17
C GLU A 912 13.59 36.92 -9.50
N TYR A 913 13.86 35.61 -9.49
CA TYR A 913 13.92 34.78 -10.72
C TYR A 913 12.65 33.94 -10.96
N TYR A 914 11.62 34.07 -10.13
CA TYR A 914 10.37 33.30 -10.29
C TYR A 914 9.65 33.63 -11.60
N ASP A 915 9.57 34.92 -11.94
CA ASP A 915 8.86 35.39 -13.13
C ASP A 915 9.70 35.14 -14.40
N SER A 916 11.03 35.25 -14.33
CA SER A 916 11.94 35.12 -15.48
C SER A 916 12.36 33.68 -15.81
N LEU A 917 12.29 32.74 -14.85
CA LEU A 917 12.74 31.35 -15.04
C LEU A 917 11.60 30.35 -14.80
N LEU A 918 11.03 30.32 -13.60
CA LEU A 918 10.09 29.27 -13.21
C LEU A 918 8.78 29.31 -13.99
N CYS A 919 8.19 30.49 -14.17
CA CYS A 919 6.94 30.63 -14.92
C CYS A 919 7.10 30.22 -16.39
N LEU A 920 8.23 30.56 -17.02
CA LEU A 920 8.54 30.20 -18.41
C LEU A 920 8.80 28.70 -18.61
N LEU A 921 9.30 28.00 -17.57
CA LEU A 921 9.55 26.56 -17.62
C LEU A 921 8.29 25.74 -17.34
N LEU A 922 7.55 26.08 -16.28
CA LEU A 922 6.42 25.28 -15.81
C LEU A 922 5.18 25.42 -16.69
N GLY A 923 4.94 26.59 -17.29
CA GLY A 923 3.77 26.83 -18.13
C GLY A 923 3.66 25.86 -19.33
N PRO A 924 4.66 25.80 -20.22
CA PRO A 924 4.67 24.87 -21.35
C PRO A 924 4.63 23.41 -20.91
N LEU A 925 5.35 23.06 -19.83
CA LEU A 925 5.38 21.71 -19.30
C LEU A 925 3.99 21.25 -18.84
N PHE A 926 3.29 22.04 -18.02
CA PHE A 926 1.94 21.69 -17.57
C PHE A 926 0.95 21.62 -18.72
N ARG A 927 1.07 22.49 -19.72
CA ARG A 927 0.23 22.45 -20.92
C ARG A 927 0.42 21.13 -21.69
N HIS A 928 1.66 20.70 -21.86
CA HIS A 928 1.98 19.42 -22.49
C HIS A 928 1.44 18.23 -21.69
N LEU A 929 1.68 18.21 -20.38
CA LEU A 929 1.21 17.13 -19.50
C LEU A 929 -0.32 17.02 -19.49
N LEU A 930 -1.03 18.14 -19.48
CA LEU A 930 -2.49 18.18 -19.60
C LEU A 930 -2.95 17.53 -20.91
N GLN A 931 -2.35 17.91 -22.05
CA GLN A 931 -2.72 17.38 -23.36
C GLN A 931 -2.47 15.87 -23.45
N ARG A 932 -1.30 15.41 -23.01
CA ARG A 932 -0.93 14.00 -23.02
C ARG A 932 -1.84 13.15 -22.14
N LEU A 933 -2.07 13.55 -20.90
CA LEU A 933 -2.93 12.80 -19.97
C LEU A 933 -4.40 12.79 -20.43
N ASN A 934 -4.92 13.92 -20.93
CA ASN A 934 -6.29 13.96 -21.47
C ASN A 934 -6.45 13.11 -22.74
N PHE A 935 -5.38 12.85 -23.49
CA PHE A 935 -5.42 11.97 -24.65
C PHE A 935 -5.30 10.49 -24.26
N GLN A 936 -4.37 10.14 -23.36
CA GLN A 936 -4.10 8.75 -22.99
C GLN A 936 -5.18 8.14 -22.09
N TRP A 937 -5.73 8.87 -21.13
CA TRP A 937 -6.74 8.32 -20.20
C TRP A 937 -8.02 7.81 -20.89
N PRO A 938 -8.63 8.55 -21.85
CA PRO A 938 -9.77 8.03 -22.60
C PRO A 938 -9.44 6.76 -23.41
N LEU A 939 -8.25 6.68 -24.00
CA LEU A 939 -7.82 5.49 -24.76
C LEU A 939 -7.74 4.26 -23.86
N VAL A 940 -7.14 4.38 -22.68
CA VAL A 940 -7.08 3.30 -21.70
C VAL A 940 -8.49 2.92 -21.24
N ASN A 941 -9.34 3.91 -20.94
CA ASN A 941 -10.72 3.66 -20.50
C ASN A 941 -11.56 2.88 -21.53
N GLN A 942 -11.36 3.14 -22.84
CA GLN A 942 -12.04 2.44 -23.94
C GLN A 942 -11.53 1.02 -24.16
N ARG A 943 -10.22 0.77 -24.00
CA ARG A 943 -9.64 -0.58 -24.14
C ARG A 943 -10.18 -1.52 -23.05
N THR A 944 -10.23 -1.04 -21.80
CA THR A 944 -10.77 -1.83 -20.68
C THR A 944 -12.25 -2.19 -20.85
N SER A 945 -13.07 -1.36 -21.53
CA SER A 945 -14.49 -1.68 -21.76
C SER A 945 -14.70 -2.74 -22.86
N ASN A 946 -13.81 -2.79 -23.86
CA ASN A 946 -13.94 -3.71 -25.00
C ASN A 946 -13.47 -5.13 -24.69
N LEU A 947 -12.54 -5.31 -23.75
CA LEU A 947 -12.06 -6.63 -23.28
C LEU A 947 -13.15 -7.47 -22.62
N CYS A 948 -14.26 -6.88 -22.20
CA CYS A 948 -15.36 -7.61 -21.57
C CYS A 948 -16.24 -8.42 -22.56
N GLY A 949 -15.91 -8.42 -23.87
CA GLY A 949 -16.76 -8.99 -24.92
C GLY A 949 -16.13 -10.01 -25.88
N GLN A 950 -14.82 -10.25 -25.86
CA GLN A 950 -14.15 -11.19 -26.78
C GLN A 950 -13.10 -11.99 -26.01
N ALA A 951 -13.38 -13.27 -25.76
CA ALA A 951 -12.51 -14.19 -25.02
C ALA A 951 -12.43 -15.49 -25.81
N GLU A 952 -11.58 -15.55 -26.84
CA GLU A 952 -11.25 -16.77 -27.60
C GLU A 952 -9.87 -16.63 -28.29
N ASP A 953 -8.73 -16.63 -27.55
CA ASP A 953 -7.46 -17.28 -27.98
C ASP A 953 -6.33 -17.25 -26.91
N ASP A 954 -6.17 -18.36 -26.18
CA ASP A 954 -5.42 -18.48 -24.91
C ASP A 954 -3.86 -18.40 -24.95
N THR A 955 -3.20 -18.23 -26.10
CA THR A 955 -1.70 -18.24 -26.15
C THR A 955 -1.03 -17.04 -26.81
N TYR A 956 -1.77 -16.22 -27.56
CA TYR A 956 -1.31 -14.91 -28.01
C TYR A 956 -1.71 -13.78 -27.03
N GLU A 957 -2.66 -14.03 -26.12
CA GLU A 957 -3.22 -13.05 -25.20
C GLU A 957 -2.29 -12.68 -24.02
N GLU A 958 -1.52 -13.60 -23.42
CA GLU A 958 -0.74 -13.30 -22.20
C GLU A 958 0.27 -12.15 -22.37
N ASN A 959 1.00 -12.12 -23.49
CA ASN A 959 1.98 -11.06 -23.78
C ASN A 959 1.31 -9.71 -24.10
N GLN A 960 0.11 -9.73 -24.68
CA GLN A 960 -0.64 -8.52 -24.99
C GLN A 960 -1.28 -7.94 -23.72
N VAL A 961 -1.91 -8.78 -22.89
CA VAL A 961 -2.47 -8.39 -21.59
C VAL A 961 -1.40 -7.80 -20.69
N THR A 962 -0.22 -8.45 -20.61
CA THR A 962 0.90 -7.95 -19.81
C THR A 962 1.38 -6.59 -20.32
N ARG A 963 1.47 -6.39 -21.64
CA ARG A 963 1.88 -5.10 -22.23
C ARG A 963 0.86 -4.01 -21.95
N GLU A 964 -0.43 -4.29 -22.13
CA GLU A 964 -1.51 -3.32 -21.86
C GLU A 964 -1.56 -2.94 -20.37
N MET A 965 -1.36 -3.90 -19.47
CA MET A 965 -1.26 -3.64 -18.02
C MET A 965 -0.04 -2.78 -17.66
N VAL A 966 1.12 -3.02 -18.29
CA VAL A 966 2.31 -2.17 -18.09
C VAL A 966 2.04 -0.74 -18.54
N GLU A 967 1.43 -0.54 -19.71
CA GLU A 967 1.08 0.78 -20.23
C GLU A 967 0.09 1.52 -19.30
N GLU A 968 -0.98 0.84 -18.85
CA GLU A 968 -1.95 1.42 -17.93
C GLU A 968 -1.31 1.79 -16.58
N GLN A 969 -0.51 0.89 -16.02
CA GLN A 969 0.15 1.13 -14.74
C GLN A 969 1.23 2.22 -14.83
N MET A 970 1.95 2.30 -15.97
CA MET A 970 2.83 3.44 -16.28
C MET A 970 2.06 4.75 -16.31
N LEU A 971 0.91 4.81 -16.98
CA LEU A 971 0.07 5.99 -17.04
C LEU A 971 -0.41 6.43 -15.65
N ARG A 972 -0.80 5.48 -14.79
CA ARG A 972 -1.16 5.75 -13.38
C ARG A 972 0.02 6.34 -12.61
N LEU A 973 1.20 5.74 -12.72
CA LEU A 973 2.41 6.22 -12.03
C LEU A 973 2.81 7.62 -12.54
N LEU A 974 2.79 7.85 -13.85
CA LEU A 974 3.03 9.17 -14.43
C LEU A 974 2.00 10.19 -13.92
N THR A 975 0.72 9.83 -13.88
CA THR A 975 -0.36 10.69 -13.37
C THR A 975 -0.12 11.09 -11.91
N ARG A 976 0.31 10.14 -11.07
CA ARG A 976 0.66 10.40 -9.66
C ARG A 976 1.84 11.36 -9.54
N GLU A 977 2.91 11.16 -10.31
CA GLU A 977 4.06 12.08 -10.33
C GLU A 977 3.63 13.50 -10.75
N VAL A 978 2.74 13.64 -11.73
CA VAL A 978 2.22 14.95 -12.16
C VAL A 978 1.38 15.62 -11.07
N MET A 979 0.50 14.88 -10.38
CA MET A 979 -0.28 15.45 -9.27
C MET A 979 0.59 15.78 -8.05
N ASP A 980 1.64 15.00 -7.82
CA ASP A 980 2.61 15.27 -6.75
C ASP A 980 3.42 16.53 -7.06
N LEU A 981 3.88 16.67 -8.30
CA LEU A 981 4.49 17.90 -8.83
C LEU A 981 3.58 19.14 -8.62
N LEU A 982 2.29 19.05 -8.96
CA LEU A 982 1.33 20.12 -8.71
C LEU A 982 1.15 20.42 -7.22
N SER A 983 1.10 19.37 -6.39
CA SER A 983 0.94 19.51 -4.95
C SER A 983 2.13 20.22 -4.32
N VAL A 984 3.36 19.85 -4.68
CA VAL A 984 4.57 20.45 -4.10
C VAL A 984 4.80 21.88 -4.64
N THR A 985 4.49 22.17 -5.91
CA THR A 985 4.58 23.55 -6.43
C THR A 985 3.58 24.49 -5.78
N CYS A 986 2.34 24.05 -5.59
CA CYS A 986 1.24 24.94 -5.22
C CYS A 986 0.95 24.95 -3.72
N VAL A 987 1.07 23.83 -3.00
CA VAL A 987 0.63 23.72 -1.60
C VAL A 987 1.82 23.82 -0.64
N ALA A 988 1.71 24.67 0.39
CA ALA A 988 2.75 24.80 1.39
C ALA A 988 2.76 23.55 2.29
N ARG A 989 3.78 22.69 2.13
CA ARG A 989 4.07 21.65 3.12
C ARG A 989 4.97 22.24 4.21
N ARG A 990 4.52 22.24 5.47
CA ARG A 990 5.45 22.41 6.60
C ARG A 990 6.32 21.16 6.67
N PHE A 991 7.51 21.24 6.09
CA PHE A 991 8.54 20.25 6.36
C PHE A 991 8.93 20.38 7.84
N PRO A 992 9.02 19.27 8.60
CA PRO A 992 9.62 19.33 9.94
C PRO A 992 11.05 19.84 9.80
N ASP A 993 11.39 20.92 10.51
CA ASP A 993 12.73 21.51 10.57
C ASP A 993 13.78 20.48 11.06
N SER A 994 14.27 19.64 10.16
CA SER A 994 15.39 18.71 10.38
C SER A 994 16.14 18.34 9.10
N PHE A 995 15.96 19.11 8.01
CA PHE A 995 16.62 18.97 6.70
C PHE A 995 18.13 19.33 6.68
N GLY A 996 18.83 19.11 7.80
CA GLY A 996 20.29 19.23 7.86
C GLY A 996 21.02 17.90 8.06
N LYS A 997 20.33 16.78 8.33
CA LYS A 997 21.00 15.52 8.74
C LYS A 997 20.39 14.20 8.25
N LYS A 998 19.38 14.21 7.37
CA LYS A 998 18.61 12.98 7.05
C LYS A 998 18.20 12.78 5.59
N GLU A 999 18.82 13.48 4.64
CA GLU A 999 18.72 13.06 3.25
C GLU A 999 19.81 12.01 2.99
N GLU A 1000 19.47 10.92 2.28
CA GLU A 1000 20.36 9.83 1.80
C GLU A 1000 20.39 8.48 2.56
N GLU A 1001 19.39 8.11 3.37
CA GLU A 1001 19.13 6.68 3.67
C GLU A 1001 18.16 6.01 2.66
N GLU A 1002 17.59 6.75 1.70
CA GLU A 1002 16.56 6.25 0.76
C GLU A 1002 17.05 5.36 -0.39
N GLY A 1003 18.32 4.95 -0.42
CA GLY A 1003 18.84 4.07 -1.50
C GLY A 1003 18.38 2.61 -1.43
N HIS A 1004 17.70 2.19 -0.36
CA HIS A 1004 17.28 0.79 -0.16
C HIS A 1004 15.85 0.61 0.37
N GLU A 1005 15.11 1.69 0.67
CA GLU A 1005 13.76 1.59 1.28
C GLU A 1005 12.61 1.85 0.29
N GLU A 1006 12.86 2.31 -0.94
CA GLU A 1006 11.80 2.60 -1.93
C GLU A 1006 11.10 1.36 -2.54
N MET A 1007 11.60 0.14 -2.30
CA MET A 1007 10.98 -1.08 -2.83
C MET A 1007 9.90 -1.71 -1.92
N MET A 1008 9.55 -1.10 -0.77
CA MET A 1008 8.64 -1.73 0.22
C MET A 1008 7.46 -0.85 0.67
N LEU A 1009 7.15 0.24 -0.03
CA LEU A 1009 6.02 1.14 0.29
C LEU A 1009 4.83 1.02 -0.67
N MET A 1010 4.64 -0.13 -1.32
CA MET A 1010 3.33 -0.53 -1.82
C MET A 1010 2.76 -1.63 -0.93
N ASP A 1011 1.51 -1.47 -0.54
CA ASP A 1011 0.71 -2.36 0.32
C ASP A 1011 1.06 -2.42 1.81
N SER A 1012 0.86 -1.29 2.50
CA SER A 1012 0.26 -1.37 3.84
C SER A 1012 -0.93 -0.42 3.95
N SER A 1013 -2.06 -0.99 4.32
CA SER A 1013 -3.34 -0.33 4.52
C SER A 1013 -3.26 0.69 5.67
N HIS A 1014 -2.94 1.94 5.35
CA HIS A 1014 -3.03 3.05 6.30
C HIS A 1014 -4.49 3.47 6.53
N GLY A 1015 -5.20 2.67 7.34
CA GLY A 1015 -6.54 2.96 7.86
C GLY A 1015 -6.58 3.85 9.11
N ASN A 1016 -5.48 4.53 9.49
CA ASN A 1016 -5.44 5.37 10.68
C ASN A 1016 -4.75 6.73 10.42
N GLN A 1017 -5.36 7.56 9.57
CA GLN A 1017 -5.16 9.03 9.59
C GLN A 1017 -6.49 9.74 9.24
N MET A 1018 -7.51 9.59 10.08
CA MET A 1018 -8.74 10.40 9.95
C MET A 1018 -8.76 11.66 10.82
N ASN A 1019 -7.71 11.94 11.61
CA ASN A 1019 -7.66 13.11 12.49
C ASN A 1019 -6.53 14.11 12.15
N ALA A 1020 -6.26 14.32 10.86
CA ALA A 1020 -5.44 15.44 10.36
C ALA A 1020 -6.29 16.53 9.68
N ALA A 1021 -7.59 16.60 10.00
CA ALA A 1021 -8.49 17.65 9.51
C ALA A 1021 -8.23 18.98 10.26
N GLN A 1022 -7.02 19.55 10.11
CA GLN A 1022 -6.63 20.94 10.35
C GLN A 1022 -5.12 21.19 10.12
N ALA A 1023 -4.47 20.50 9.18
CA ALA A 1023 -3.22 21.02 8.61
C ALA A 1023 -3.59 22.18 7.67
N SER A 1024 -2.96 23.34 7.82
CA SER A 1024 -3.29 24.57 7.10
C SER A 1024 -3.15 24.41 5.58
N ASP A 1025 -4.29 24.31 4.89
CA ASP A 1025 -4.48 24.33 3.42
C ASP A 1025 -4.13 25.72 2.81
N GLU A 1026 -2.91 26.20 3.00
CA GLU A 1026 -2.42 27.46 2.39
C GLU A 1026 -1.53 27.18 1.18
N LEU A 1027 -1.74 27.97 0.12
CA LEU A 1027 -0.87 27.95 -1.07
C LEU A 1027 0.50 28.53 -0.74
N SER A 1028 1.53 27.93 -1.34
CA SER A 1028 2.90 28.44 -1.33
C SER A 1028 2.99 29.79 -2.06
N GLU A 1029 4.05 30.56 -1.79
CA GLU A 1029 4.29 31.84 -2.50
C GLU A 1029 4.48 31.63 -4.01
N LEU A 1030 5.12 30.52 -4.41
CA LEU A 1030 5.21 30.12 -5.81
C LEU A 1030 3.82 29.80 -6.40
N GLY A 1031 2.97 29.07 -5.67
CA GLY A 1031 1.60 28.78 -6.08
C GLY A 1031 0.77 30.05 -6.30
N LYS A 1032 0.88 31.03 -5.40
CA LYS A 1032 0.23 32.35 -5.54
C LYS A 1032 0.72 33.10 -6.78
N LYS A 1033 2.02 33.01 -7.11
CA LYS A 1033 2.62 33.63 -8.31
C LYS A 1033 2.16 32.94 -9.60
N LEU A 1034 2.18 31.61 -9.66
CA LEU A 1034 1.73 30.85 -10.81
C LEU A 1034 0.25 31.10 -11.13
N LEU A 1035 -0.60 31.23 -10.10
CA LEU A 1035 -2.01 31.55 -10.27
C LEU A 1035 -2.28 32.98 -10.76
N LYS A 1036 -1.32 33.91 -10.63
CA LYS A 1036 -1.42 35.26 -11.22
C LYS A 1036 -1.09 35.27 -12.72
N CYS A 1037 -0.44 34.23 -13.24
CA CYS A 1037 -0.09 34.13 -14.65
C CYS A 1037 -1.28 33.60 -15.47
N GLU A 1038 -1.81 34.42 -16.38
CA GLU A 1038 -3.04 34.12 -17.15
C GLU A 1038 -2.93 32.82 -17.97
N ASP A 1039 -1.74 32.49 -18.49
CA ASP A 1039 -1.53 31.29 -19.31
C ASP A 1039 -1.45 29.98 -18.51
N ILE A 1040 -1.18 30.06 -17.19
CA ILE A 1040 -0.85 28.90 -16.36
C ILE A 1040 -2.03 28.50 -15.48
N TYR A 1041 -2.72 29.46 -14.85
CA TYR A 1041 -3.73 29.17 -13.83
C TYR A 1041 -4.88 28.28 -14.35
N MET A 1042 -5.34 28.51 -15.59
CA MET A 1042 -6.36 27.66 -16.22
C MET A 1042 -5.86 26.24 -16.49
N THR A 1043 -4.59 26.09 -16.87
CA THR A 1043 -3.97 24.78 -17.07
C THR A 1043 -3.92 24.01 -15.75
N LEU A 1044 -3.50 24.66 -14.65
CA LEU A 1044 -3.45 24.04 -13.31
C LEU A 1044 -4.82 23.59 -12.81
N LEU A 1045 -5.84 24.45 -12.94
CA LEU A 1045 -7.22 24.11 -12.59
C LEU A 1045 -7.74 22.96 -13.45
N THR A 1046 -7.49 22.99 -14.75
CA THR A 1046 -8.00 21.97 -15.67
C THR A 1046 -7.39 20.59 -15.37
N ILE A 1047 -6.08 20.51 -15.15
CA ILE A 1047 -5.41 19.25 -14.78
C ILE A 1047 -6.00 18.71 -13.47
N SER A 1048 -6.10 19.56 -12.44
CA SER A 1048 -6.53 19.15 -11.10
C SER A 1048 -7.97 18.65 -11.06
N PHE A 1049 -8.88 19.26 -11.82
CA PHE A 1049 -10.28 18.85 -11.86
C PHE A 1049 -10.54 17.69 -12.83
N ASN A 1050 -9.79 17.58 -13.93
CA ASN A 1050 -9.88 16.40 -14.81
C ASN A 1050 -9.39 15.14 -14.12
N SER A 1051 -8.37 15.25 -13.26
CA SER A 1051 -7.80 14.09 -12.58
C SER A 1051 -8.75 13.37 -11.64
N LEU A 1052 -9.82 14.05 -11.19
CA LEU A 1052 -10.91 13.45 -10.42
C LEU A 1052 -11.70 12.39 -11.21
N SER A 1053 -11.70 12.49 -12.55
CA SER A 1053 -12.42 11.56 -13.44
C SER A 1053 -11.56 10.39 -13.93
N TRP A 1054 -10.24 10.45 -13.77
CA TRP A 1054 -9.32 9.40 -14.19
C TRP A 1054 -9.43 8.18 -13.26
N ARG A 1055 -9.21 6.97 -13.79
CA ARG A 1055 -9.37 5.70 -13.05
C ARG A 1055 -8.21 5.43 -12.08
N ASP A 1056 -7.97 6.34 -11.13
CA ASP A 1056 -7.02 6.18 -10.02
C ASP A 1056 -7.63 6.75 -8.72
N THR A 1057 -8.11 5.84 -7.85
CA THR A 1057 -8.80 6.16 -6.60
C THR A 1057 -7.91 6.95 -5.63
N VAL A 1058 -6.63 6.57 -5.52
CA VAL A 1058 -5.68 7.21 -4.58
C VAL A 1058 -5.44 8.65 -5.03
N ASN A 1059 -5.25 8.84 -6.33
CA ASN A 1059 -5.06 10.15 -6.92
C ASN A 1059 -6.28 11.07 -6.72
N CYS A 1060 -7.48 10.54 -6.95
CA CYS A 1060 -8.73 11.28 -6.75
C CYS A 1060 -8.86 11.77 -5.31
N GLN A 1061 -8.66 10.89 -4.31
CA GLN A 1061 -8.75 11.26 -2.90
C GLN A 1061 -7.75 12.35 -2.52
N ARG A 1062 -6.48 12.20 -2.91
CA ARG A 1062 -5.41 13.15 -2.58
C ARG A 1062 -5.63 14.51 -3.26
N THR A 1063 -5.96 14.51 -4.55
CA THR A 1063 -6.16 15.76 -5.31
C THR A 1063 -7.39 16.53 -4.83
N ALA A 1064 -8.51 15.82 -4.58
CA ALA A 1064 -9.74 16.44 -4.09
C ALA A 1064 -9.58 17.07 -2.69
N SER A 1065 -8.79 16.44 -1.81
CA SER A 1065 -8.58 16.92 -0.44
C SER A 1065 -7.51 18.01 -0.34
N MET A 1066 -6.41 17.91 -1.09
CA MET A 1066 -5.24 18.76 -0.88
C MET A 1066 -5.04 19.85 -1.94
N LEU A 1067 -5.55 19.69 -3.17
CA LEU A 1067 -5.17 20.54 -4.31
C LEU A 1067 -6.32 21.37 -4.88
N CYS A 1068 -7.47 20.75 -5.17
CA CYS A 1068 -8.57 21.41 -5.90
C CYS A 1068 -9.13 22.64 -5.17
N TRP A 1069 -9.33 22.55 -3.85
CA TRP A 1069 -9.91 23.64 -3.08
C TRP A 1069 -8.95 24.83 -2.89
N PRO A 1070 -7.67 24.64 -2.47
CA PRO A 1070 -6.72 25.73 -2.38
C PRO A 1070 -6.56 26.52 -3.70
N LEU A 1071 -6.44 25.82 -4.83
CA LEU A 1071 -6.33 26.44 -6.15
C LEU A 1071 -7.57 27.27 -6.50
N LEU A 1072 -8.76 26.70 -6.33
CA LEU A 1072 -10.01 27.40 -6.64
C LEU A 1072 -10.21 28.62 -5.74
N ARG A 1073 -9.90 28.51 -4.44
CA ARG A 1073 -10.12 29.58 -3.45
C ARG A 1073 -9.45 30.91 -3.82
N GLN A 1074 -8.27 30.89 -4.44
CA GLN A 1074 -7.59 32.13 -4.85
C GLN A 1074 -8.23 32.82 -6.05
N VAL A 1075 -8.85 32.05 -6.96
CA VAL A 1075 -9.45 32.60 -8.18
C VAL A 1075 -10.93 32.91 -8.02
N VAL A 1076 -11.55 32.47 -6.92
CA VAL A 1076 -12.97 32.70 -6.60
C VAL A 1076 -13.31 34.18 -6.53
N ASP A 1077 -12.42 35.03 -6.00
CA ASP A 1077 -12.65 36.49 -5.94
C ASP A 1077 -12.58 37.15 -7.33
N GLY A 1078 -11.98 36.47 -8.32
CA GLY A 1078 -12.01 36.88 -9.73
C GLY A 1078 -13.37 36.71 -10.41
N ASN A 1079 -13.48 37.20 -11.64
CA ASN A 1079 -14.64 36.96 -12.51
C ASN A 1079 -14.43 35.66 -13.28
N LEU A 1080 -14.91 34.53 -12.74
CA LEU A 1080 -14.94 33.26 -13.43
C LEU A 1080 -16.06 33.26 -14.47
N LEU A 1081 -15.81 32.68 -15.64
CA LEU A 1081 -16.85 32.48 -16.65
C LEU A 1081 -17.91 31.48 -16.11
N PRO A 1082 -19.22 31.73 -16.30
CA PRO A 1082 -20.27 30.81 -15.85
C PRO A 1082 -20.09 29.37 -16.37
N GLU A 1083 -19.61 29.22 -17.60
CA GLU A 1083 -19.29 27.92 -18.21
C GLU A 1083 -18.18 27.18 -17.45
N ALA A 1084 -17.13 27.90 -17.01
CA ALA A 1084 -16.05 27.32 -16.23
C ALA A 1084 -16.52 26.85 -14.85
N VAL A 1085 -17.38 27.63 -14.19
CA VAL A 1085 -17.99 27.25 -12.90
C VAL A 1085 -18.84 25.98 -13.04
N THR A 1086 -19.63 25.92 -14.11
CA THR A 1086 -20.45 24.74 -14.45
C THR A 1086 -19.55 23.52 -14.66
N TRP A 1087 -18.50 23.67 -15.47
CA TRP A 1087 -17.55 22.60 -15.77
C TRP A 1087 -16.82 22.08 -14.53
N LEU A 1088 -16.29 22.97 -13.68
CA LEU A 1088 -15.59 22.59 -12.44
C LEU A 1088 -16.49 21.75 -11.53
N PHE A 1089 -17.74 22.18 -11.35
CA PHE A 1089 -18.70 21.44 -10.53
C PHE A 1089 -19.07 20.09 -11.16
N THR A 1090 -19.31 20.04 -12.47
CA THR A 1090 -19.55 18.79 -13.20
C THR A 1090 -18.37 17.82 -13.10
N SER A 1091 -17.12 18.30 -13.14
CA SER A 1091 -15.93 17.45 -12.99
C SER A 1091 -15.86 16.76 -11.62
N VAL A 1092 -16.25 17.47 -10.53
CA VAL A 1092 -16.34 16.87 -9.20
C VAL A 1092 -17.47 15.82 -9.13
N LEU A 1093 -18.62 16.10 -9.74
CA LEU A 1093 -19.73 15.13 -9.82
C LEU A 1093 -19.38 13.89 -10.64
N LYS A 1094 -18.64 14.05 -11.75
CA LYS A 1094 -18.08 12.93 -12.52
C LYS A 1094 -17.11 12.10 -11.67
N GLY A 1095 -16.28 12.75 -10.85
CA GLY A 1095 -15.45 12.05 -9.88
C GLY A 1095 -16.26 11.24 -8.86
N LEU A 1096 -17.38 11.77 -8.37
CA LEU A 1096 -18.30 11.03 -7.49
C LEU A 1096 -18.95 9.85 -8.21
N GLN A 1097 -19.26 9.98 -9.49
CA GLN A 1097 -19.80 8.90 -10.31
C GLN A 1097 -18.78 7.79 -10.56
N MET A 1098 -17.51 8.15 -10.75
CA MET A 1098 -16.43 7.18 -10.98
C MET A 1098 -15.98 6.48 -9.69
N HIS A 1099 -15.74 7.25 -8.62
CA HIS A 1099 -15.04 6.77 -7.41
C HIS A 1099 -15.90 6.74 -6.15
N GLY A 1100 -17.15 7.20 -6.21
CA GLY A 1100 -18.02 7.39 -5.03
C GLY A 1100 -18.35 6.12 -4.25
N GLN A 1101 -18.09 4.94 -4.83
CA GLN A 1101 -18.15 3.66 -4.12
C GLN A 1101 -17.09 3.54 -3.00
N HIS A 1102 -15.98 4.27 -3.11
CA HIS A 1102 -14.91 4.28 -2.11
C HIS A 1102 -15.17 5.38 -1.07
N GLU A 1103 -15.24 5.01 0.21
CA GLU A 1103 -15.60 5.93 1.30
C GLU A 1103 -14.67 7.15 1.38
N GLY A 1104 -13.36 6.96 1.22
CA GLY A 1104 -12.36 8.04 1.24
C GLY A 1104 -12.57 9.07 0.13
N CYS A 1105 -12.81 8.61 -1.11
CA CYS A 1105 -13.12 9.49 -2.24
C CYS A 1105 -14.47 10.18 -2.08
N ASN A 1106 -15.51 9.45 -1.64
CA ASN A 1106 -16.83 9.99 -1.40
C ASN A 1106 -16.79 11.12 -0.35
N ALA A 1107 -16.08 10.91 0.77
CA ALA A 1107 -15.90 11.92 1.80
C ALA A 1107 -15.18 13.17 1.27
N ALA A 1108 -14.07 13.00 0.54
CA ALA A 1108 -13.27 14.10 0.00
C ALA A 1108 -14.04 14.89 -1.09
N LEU A 1109 -14.63 14.20 -2.06
CA LEU A 1109 -15.38 14.82 -3.16
C LEU A 1109 -16.70 15.46 -2.71
N THR A 1110 -17.38 14.86 -1.72
CA THR A 1110 -18.57 15.49 -1.11
C THR A 1110 -18.20 16.76 -0.36
N GLN A 1111 -17.05 16.77 0.33
CA GLN A 1111 -16.53 17.97 0.97
C GLN A 1111 -16.21 19.06 -0.07
N LEU A 1112 -15.50 18.69 -1.15
CA LEU A 1112 -15.13 19.61 -2.21
C LEU A 1112 -16.36 20.19 -2.92
N SER A 1113 -17.32 19.35 -3.33
CA SER A 1113 -18.57 19.79 -3.97
C SER A 1113 -19.39 20.71 -3.06
N TRP A 1114 -19.44 20.45 -1.75
CA TRP A 1114 -20.11 21.32 -0.79
C TRP A 1114 -19.42 22.69 -0.69
N LEU A 1115 -18.09 22.74 -0.59
CA LEU A 1115 -17.33 24.00 -0.55
C LEU A 1115 -17.52 24.85 -1.82
N ILE A 1116 -17.49 24.21 -2.99
CA ILE A 1116 -17.72 24.86 -4.28
C ILE A 1116 -19.14 25.44 -4.34
N TYR A 1117 -20.15 24.64 -3.97
CA TYR A 1117 -21.54 25.07 -4.03
C TYR A 1117 -21.81 26.21 -3.05
N GLU A 1118 -21.37 26.12 -1.79
CA GLU A 1118 -21.59 27.18 -0.81
C GLU A 1118 -20.93 28.51 -1.20
N THR A 1119 -19.74 28.46 -1.78
CA THR A 1119 -18.95 29.66 -2.08
C THR A 1119 -19.35 30.33 -3.38
N LEU A 1120 -19.61 29.56 -4.44
CA LEU A 1120 -19.89 30.09 -5.77
C LEU A 1120 -21.39 30.31 -6.04
N ARG A 1121 -22.29 29.55 -5.38
CA ARG A 1121 -23.74 29.66 -5.62
C ARG A 1121 -24.33 31.07 -5.41
N PRO A 1122 -23.89 31.88 -4.42
CA PRO A 1122 -24.38 33.25 -4.27
C PRO A 1122 -24.09 34.16 -5.47
N ARG A 1123 -23.07 33.84 -6.29
CA ARG A 1123 -22.65 34.62 -7.47
C ARG A 1123 -23.11 34.01 -8.79
N TYR A 1124 -23.23 32.68 -8.88
CA TYR A 1124 -23.54 31.95 -10.11
C TYR A 1124 -24.78 31.08 -9.94
N ILE A 1125 -25.82 31.33 -10.73
CA ILE A 1125 -27.11 30.62 -10.68
C ILE A 1125 -27.07 29.29 -11.42
N GLU A 1126 -26.13 29.14 -12.35
CA GLU A 1126 -25.91 28.00 -13.22
C GLU A 1126 -25.62 26.71 -12.43
N LEU A 1127 -25.03 26.81 -11.24
CA LEU A 1127 -24.82 25.67 -10.33
C LEU A 1127 -26.13 24.99 -9.92
N ARG A 1128 -27.24 25.75 -9.81
CA ARG A 1128 -28.57 25.17 -9.58
C ARG A 1128 -29.03 24.33 -10.78
N SER A 1129 -28.72 24.78 -11.99
CA SER A 1129 -29.03 24.03 -13.21
C SER A 1129 -28.31 22.69 -13.23
N VAL A 1130 -27.03 22.64 -12.82
CA VAL A 1130 -26.28 21.38 -12.72
C VAL A 1130 -26.86 20.47 -11.62
N MET A 1131 -27.23 21.01 -10.46
CA MET A 1131 -27.88 20.23 -9.40
C MET A 1131 -29.21 19.62 -9.85
N ASN A 1132 -30.00 20.32 -10.66
CA ASN A 1132 -31.25 19.80 -11.22
C ASN A 1132 -31.04 18.61 -12.17
N GLN A 1133 -29.82 18.41 -12.70
CA GLN A 1133 -29.49 17.29 -13.58
C GLN A 1133 -29.14 16.00 -12.81
N ILE A 1134 -29.02 16.07 -11.48
CA ILE A 1134 -28.68 14.92 -10.64
C ILE A 1134 -29.88 13.95 -10.59
N PRO A 1135 -29.68 12.63 -10.84
CA PRO A 1135 -30.75 11.64 -10.73
C PRO A 1135 -31.39 11.62 -9.33
N ASP A 1136 -32.70 11.38 -9.27
CA ASP A 1136 -33.49 11.23 -8.02
C ASP A 1136 -33.47 12.45 -7.07
N ILE A 1137 -33.17 13.66 -7.56
CA ILE A 1137 -33.19 14.87 -6.73
C ILE A 1137 -34.63 15.37 -6.48
N GLN A 1138 -34.97 15.66 -5.23
CA GLN A 1138 -36.24 16.32 -4.89
C GLN A 1138 -36.10 17.84 -5.04
N ILE A 1139 -36.84 18.42 -5.99
CA ILE A 1139 -36.76 19.84 -6.37
C ILE A 1139 -37.08 20.75 -5.18
N ASP A 1140 -38.10 20.43 -4.38
CA ASP A 1140 -38.48 21.20 -3.19
C ASP A 1140 -37.36 21.21 -2.12
N ALA A 1141 -36.67 20.07 -1.96
CA ALA A 1141 -35.59 19.93 -1.00
C ALA A 1141 -34.33 20.70 -1.45
N LEU A 1142 -34.11 20.78 -2.76
CA LEU A 1142 -33.06 21.61 -3.35
C LEU A 1142 -33.38 23.09 -3.18
N GLU A 1143 -34.62 23.51 -3.45
CA GLU A 1143 -35.03 24.91 -3.30
C GLU A 1143 -34.88 25.41 -1.86
N GLN A 1144 -35.31 24.61 -0.88
CA GLN A 1144 -35.12 24.94 0.54
C GLN A 1144 -33.64 25.05 0.93
N PHE A 1145 -32.77 24.24 0.33
CA PHE A 1145 -31.33 24.29 0.59
C PHE A 1145 -30.66 25.50 -0.08
N ASP A 1146 -31.09 25.80 -1.31
CA ASP A 1146 -30.60 26.91 -2.13
C ASP A 1146 -30.89 28.26 -1.44
N GLN A 1147 -32.14 28.46 -1.00
CA GLN A 1147 -32.55 29.67 -0.27
C GLN A 1147 -31.72 29.87 1.02
N LYS A 1148 -31.47 28.79 1.77
CA LYS A 1148 -30.65 28.81 3.00
C LYS A 1148 -29.16 29.05 2.75
N THR A 1149 -28.68 28.75 1.55
CA THR A 1149 -27.27 28.96 1.17
C THR A 1149 -27.05 30.40 0.72
N ILE A 1150 -28.04 31.03 0.09
CA ILE A 1150 -28.02 32.45 -0.27
C ILE A 1150 -28.18 33.35 0.98
N GLN A 1151 -28.91 32.90 2.00
CA GLN A 1151 -29.13 33.63 3.26
C GLN A 1151 -28.57 32.86 4.48
N PRO A 1152 -27.27 33.01 4.82
CA PRO A 1152 -26.66 32.25 5.91
C PRO A 1152 -27.19 32.70 7.28
N THR A 1153 -27.75 31.76 8.06
CA THR A 1153 -28.11 31.95 9.47
C THR A 1153 -26.98 31.37 10.35
N GLY A 1154 -26.25 32.24 11.07
CA GLY A 1154 -24.94 31.93 11.66
C GLY A 1154 -24.92 31.05 12.92
N SER A 1155 -25.08 29.73 12.80
CA SER A 1155 -24.82 28.77 13.89
C SER A 1155 -24.03 27.53 13.43
N LYS A 1156 -22.98 27.15 14.16
CA LYS A 1156 -22.16 25.93 13.91
C LYS A 1156 -22.97 24.63 13.93
N ALA A 1157 -24.05 24.55 14.72
CA ALA A 1157 -24.94 23.38 14.74
C ALA A 1157 -25.81 23.26 13.47
N ALA A 1158 -26.00 24.35 12.73
CA ALA A 1158 -26.70 24.37 11.45
C ALA A 1158 -25.82 23.85 10.30
N GLU A 1159 -24.50 24.03 10.39
CA GLU A 1159 -23.53 23.65 9.34
C GLU A 1159 -23.47 22.12 9.13
N LYS A 1160 -23.36 21.35 10.21
CA LYS A 1160 -23.39 19.87 10.13
C LYS A 1160 -24.70 19.37 9.50
N LYS A 1161 -25.83 19.95 9.89
CA LYS A 1161 -27.15 19.62 9.32
C LYS A 1161 -27.27 20.02 7.85
N ARG A 1162 -26.68 21.16 7.44
CA ARG A 1162 -26.62 21.60 6.04
C ARG A 1162 -25.77 20.65 5.20
N LYS A 1163 -24.60 20.26 5.68
CA LYS A 1163 -23.74 19.28 5.01
C LYS A 1163 -24.44 17.92 4.83
N ASP A 1164 -25.15 17.43 5.85
CA ASP A 1164 -25.93 16.19 5.76
C ASP A 1164 -27.17 16.31 4.85
N HIS A 1165 -27.72 17.52 4.68
CA HIS A 1165 -28.77 17.79 3.70
C HIS A 1165 -28.20 17.80 2.27
N PHE A 1166 -27.06 18.47 2.06
CA PHE A 1166 -26.37 18.50 0.77
C PHE A 1166 -25.96 17.10 0.30
N LYS A 1167 -25.39 16.28 1.21
CA LYS A 1167 -25.08 14.86 0.96
C LYS A 1167 -26.25 14.08 0.37
N ARG A 1168 -27.48 14.36 0.84
CA ARG A 1168 -28.69 13.70 0.34
C ARG A 1168 -29.08 14.17 -1.06
N LEU A 1169 -28.82 15.44 -1.39
CA LEU A 1169 -29.12 15.98 -2.71
C LEU A 1169 -28.20 15.40 -3.80
N ILE A 1170 -26.93 15.17 -3.50
CA ILE A 1170 -25.96 14.64 -4.47
C ILE A 1170 -25.89 13.10 -4.50
N ALA A 1171 -26.68 12.41 -3.66
CA ALA A 1171 -26.60 10.95 -3.51
C ALA A 1171 -26.80 10.18 -4.83
N GLY A 1172 -27.61 10.72 -5.76
CA GLY A 1172 -27.84 10.14 -7.09
C GLY A 1172 -26.61 10.13 -8.01
N THR A 1173 -25.59 10.95 -7.73
CA THR A 1173 -24.32 10.95 -8.48
C THR A 1173 -23.28 9.96 -7.96
N VAL A 1174 -23.50 9.35 -6.79
CA VAL A 1174 -22.51 8.44 -6.19
C VAL A 1174 -22.48 7.14 -6.99
N GLY A 1175 -21.32 6.84 -7.58
CA GLY A 1175 -21.07 5.62 -8.34
C GLY A 1175 -21.40 4.37 -7.52
N LYS A 1176 -22.13 3.43 -8.13
CA LYS A 1176 -22.44 2.13 -7.52
C LYS A 1176 -21.46 1.07 -8.03
N PRO A 1177 -21.01 0.14 -7.18
CA PRO A 1177 -20.20 -1.00 -7.61
C PRO A 1177 -20.84 -1.78 -8.78
N LEU A 1178 -20.02 -2.31 -9.69
CA LEU A 1178 -20.46 -3.10 -10.86
C LEU A 1178 -21.47 -4.21 -10.50
N GLY A 1179 -21.25 -4.91 -9.37
CA GLY A 1179 -22.18 -5.94 -8.86
C GLY A 1179 -23.56 -5.42 -8.41
N GLN A 1180 -23.74 -4.09 -8.30
CA GLN A 1180 -25.02 -3.45 -8.01
C GLN A 1180 -25.67 -2.81 -9.24
N GLN A 1181 -24.92 -2.57 -10.33
CA GLN A 1181 -25.43 -1.90 -11.54
C GLN A 1181 -26.39 -2.78 -12.35
N PHE A 1182 -26.10 -4.08 -12.48
CA PHE A 1182 -26.92 -5.04 -13.24
C PHE A 1182 -28.00 -5.73 -12.40
N ARG A 1183 -28.21 -5.31 -11.15
CA ARG A 1183 -29.18 -5.92 -10.24
C ARG A 1183 -30.55 -5.27 -10.40
N LYS A 1184 -31.58 -6.06 -10.77
CA LYS A 1184 -32.99 -5.61 -10.83
C LYS A 1184 -33.38 -4.99 -9.48
N TYR A 1185 -33.78 -3.72 -9.49
CA TYR A 1185 -34.06 -2.98 -8.25
C TYR A 1185 -35.32 -3.51 -7.58
N VAL A 1186 -35.23 -3.82 -6.29
CA VAL A 1186 -36.34 -4.37 -5.50
C VAL A 1186 -37.08 -3.21 -4.83
N HIS A 1187 -38.29 -2.91 -5.28
CA HIS A 1187 -39.10 -1.85 -4.70
C HIS A 1187 -39.84 -2.33 -3.45
N ILE A 1188 -39.53 -1.78 -2.28
CA ILE A 1188 -40.23 -2.05 -1.02
C ILE A 1188 -41.09 -0.83 -0.68
N ARG A 1189 -42.41 -1.00 -0.61
CA ARG A 1189 -43.31 0.08 -0.13
C ARG A 1189 -43.00 0.38 1.33
N ASN A 1190 -42.72 1.64 1.65
CA ASN A 1190 -42.48 2.05 3.03
C ASN A 1190 -43.78 1.89 3.83
N LEU A 1191 -43.73 1.08 4.88
CA LEU A 1191 -44.80 1.02 5.89
C LEU A 1191 -44.84 2.35 6.66
N PRO A 1192 -46.02 2.73 7.22
CA PRO A 1192 -46.10 3.90 8.07
C PRO A 1192 -45.06 3.80 9.20
N SER A 1193 -44.28 4.86 9.38
CA SER A 1193 -43.28 4.93 10.45
C SER A 1193 -43.97 4.69 11.80
N LEU A 1194 -43.34 3.86 12.64
CA LEU A 1194 -43.77 3.66 14.03
C LEU A 1194 -43.76 4.98 14.83
N PHE A 1195 -42.99 5.97 14.37
CA PHE A 1195 -42.78 7.24 15.03
C PHE A 1195 -43.28 8.39 14.15
N LYS A 1196 -44.59 8.67 14.19
CA LYS A 1196 -45.12 9.95 13.70
C LYS A 1196 -45.11 10.97 14.83
N ASN A 1197 -44.29 12.01 14.71
CA ASN A 1197 -44.66 13.31 15.29
C ASN A 1197 -45.86 13.85 14.47
N PRO A 1198 -46.95 14.29 15.09
CA PRO A 1198 -48.13 14.74 14.35
C PRO A 1198 -47.79 16.06 13.65
N LYS A 1199 -47.99 16.11 12.33
CA LYS A 1199 -48.16 17.37 11.60
C LYS A 1199 -49.49 17.35 10.86
N PRO A 1200 -50.19 18.51 10.81
CA PRO A 1200 -51.55 18.60 10.31
C PRO A 1200 -51.58 18.42 8.80
N THR A 1201 -52.69 17.84 8.35
CA THR A 1201 -53.12 17.61 6.97
C THR A 1201 -53.11 18.89 6.13
N GLN A 1202 -52.60 18.79 4.91
CA GLN A 1202 -52.93 19.72 3.83
C GLN A 1202 -53.15 18.95 2.52
N ASP A 1203 -54.12 19.44 1.76
CA ASP A 1203 -54.91 18.76 0.75
C ASP A 1203 -54.21 18.40 -0.56
N ILE A 1204 -54.87 17.47 -1.24
CA ILE A 1204 -54.66 16.93 -2.59
C ILE A 1204 -54.93 18.00 -3.66
N LEU A 1205 -54.16 17.98 -4.77
CA LEU A 1205 -54.52 18.33 -6.18
C LEU A 1205 -53.25 18.04 -7.02
N GLU A 1206 -53.17 17.02 -7.88
CA GLU A 1206 -53.78 16.77 -9.20
C GLU A 1206 -52.69 16.78 -10.30
N ASN A 1207 -52.77 15.77 -11.17
CA ASN A 1207 -51.80 15.40 -12.21
C ASN A 1207 -51.59 16.48 -13.27
N THR A 1208 -50.43 16.46 -13.92
CA THR A 1208 -50.37 16.66 -15.38
C THR A 1208 -49.13 16.01 -15.98
N ASP A 1209 -49.38 15.15 -16.97
CA ASP A 1209 -48.43 14.51 -17.85
C ASP A 1209 -47.66 15.52 -18.71
N ALA A 1210 -46.36 15.32 -18.90
CA ALA A 1210 -45.68 15.67 -20.15
C ALA A 1210 -44.41 14.82 -20.30
N ALA A 1211 -44.46 13.93 -21.29
CA ALA A 1211 -43.39 13.07 -21.74
C ALA A 1211 -42.23 13.84 -22.40
N GLY A 1212 -41.02 13.29 -22.30
CA GLY A 1212 -39.95 13.48 -23.29
C GLY A 1212 -38.62 13.97 -22.72
N LEU A 1213 -37.67 13.03 -22.54
CA LEU A 1213 -36.22 13.15 -22.84
C LEU A 1213 -35.41 11.97 -22.24
N MET A 1214 -35.90 10.74 -22.40
CA MET A 1214 -35.18 9.48 -22.13
C MET A 1214 -33.99 9.22 -23.08
N GLY A 1215 -33.46 10.25 -23.76
CA GLY A 1215 -32.45 10.11 -24.82
C GLY A 1215 -31.03 10.53 -24.45
N LEU A 1216 -30.75 10.87 -23.19
CA LEU A 1216 -29.41 11.34 -22.77
C LEU A 1216 -28.65 10.35 -21.88
N PHE A 1217 -29.27 9.22 -21.52
CA PHE A 1217 -28.71 8.25 -20.56
C PHE A 1217 -28.70 6.80 -21.06
N THR A 1218 -28.82 6.59 -22.37
CA THR A 1218 -28.47 5.30 -22.98
C THR A 1218 -27.02 5.34 -23.46
N PRO A 1219 -26.23 4.29 -23.18
CA PRO A 1219 -24.88 4.18 -23.73
C PRO A 1219 -25.01 3.82 -25.21
N GLU A 1220 -24.60 4.72 -26.11
CA GLU A 1220 -24.25 4.34 -27.47
C GLU A 1220 -22.73 4.55 -27.65
N TYR A 1221 -22.04 3.41 -27.58
CA TYR A 1221 -20.65 3.06 -27.89
C TYR A 1221 -19.52 3.71 -27.11
#